data_AF-A0A512D995-F1
#
_entry.id   AF-A0A512D995-F1
#
_cell.length_a   1.000
_cell.length_b   1.000
_cell.length_c   1.000
_cell.angle_alpha   90.00
_cell.angle_beta   90.00
_cell.angle_gamma   90.00
#
_symmetry.space_group_name_H-M   'P 1'
#
loop_
_entity.id
_entity.type
_entity.pdbx_description
1 polymer ?
#
loop_
_entity_poly.entity_id
_entity_poly.type
_entity_poly.pdbx_seq_one_letter_code
_entity_poly.pdbx_strand_id
1 'polypeptide(L)'
;MSRDHGHPVRLGVALDLAQLPPHALTGLAQVADEAGLDLLAVTDSTHSIEQVSEPSGPDPWTTLAWVAGATSRITLTTHALAPTGPATVLARAAANLDLVTDGRLELGLTVVPAAADGTASPAVGVHPDAGALAETISILRSMWTADGEPVRGAGPAHRVPGADPGPAPAHDVPIWLSGTDDTLLDVAGRSADGWWMDATASGVDPSSVSSAQFRLDVAARRARRDPAEIRRLLTVATIPAVPDLVRWVVEDGVDTVVVATTEPADIRRLASEVAPAVRDLVAAARTARGTRSGPSRPARVRAARRDGIDYDDVPAGLETVEPGDARYAGMRSTYLRGGRPGLVLLPRDTAQVAQALIWARTQPVPLAIRSGGHGISGRSTNDGGIVVDLRHLDDIEVLDSATRRVRIGAGARWGGVAEALEPYGWALTSGDYGGVGVGGLATAGGLGFLARQHGLTIDHLRAADVVLADGTIVRADEQHHPDLFWGIRGAGGNLGVVTAFEFEVDQVGDVGFAQLAFAVDDLAGYLQDFGALVEAAPRDLTPFLIVGRPRGGRVMAQVMAVVNSDDPETILDRLQPFARLAPLVQQSVQVMPYTGVVHRTDDVHDAQGEPVTRSAVLEHLTPQFAEDAEQLVRSGEVYFFQIRSAGAAVNDVPVDATAYAHRTANFQVVALGASRERLDRSWDAMSHHYSGFYSSFETDLRPERLADVFPDRTLTRLRAVKTTYDPDNVFRYNHSVADASAQASPGGVPAAP
;
A
#
# COMPACT_ATOMS: atom_id res chain seq x y z
N MET A 1 10.99 11.22 -41.47
CA MET A 1 11.56 11.08 -40.11
C MET A 1 10.78 9.97 -39.42
N SER A 2 11.46 9.02 -38.76
CA SER A 2 10.81 7.96 -37.98
C SER A 2 9.88 8.57 -36.93
N ARG A 3 8.70 7.98 -36.72
CA ARG A 3 7.75 8.34 -35.65
C ARG A 3 7.75 7.33 -34.50
N ASP A 4 8.82 6.52 -34.40
CA ASP A 4 8.97 5.57 -33.30
C ASP A 4 9.26 6.32 -31.99
N HIS A 5 8.32 6.27 -31.07
CA HIS A 5 8.42 6.89 -29.74
C HIS A 5 9.09 5.98 -28.70
N GLY A 6 9.55 4.79 -29.10
CA GLY A 6 10.29 3.89 -28.21
C GLY A 6 9.42 3.06 -27.25
N HIS A 7 8.10 3.07 -27.41
CA HIS A 7 7.20 2.28 -26.57
C HIS A 7 7.45 0.77 -26.69
N PRO A 8 7.23 -0.01 -25.61
CA PRO A 8 7.27 -1.47 -25.67
C PRO A 8 6.31 -2.00 -26.75
N VAL A 9 6.77 -2.98 -27.53
CA VAL A 9 5.95 -3.61 -28.57
C VAL A 9 5.05 -4.66 -27.95
N ARG A 10 3.73 -4.47 -28.09
CA ARG A 10 2.69 -5.38 -27.58
C ARG A 10 1.93 -6.06 -28.71
N LEU A 11 1.76 -7.37 -28.63
CA LEU A 11 0.91 -8.14 -29.52
C LEU A 11 -0.26 -8.74 -28.75
N GLY A 12 -1.43 -8.70 -29.37
CA GLY A 12 -2.67 -9.15 -28.75
C GLY A 12 -3.69 -9.67 -29.74
N VAL A 13 -4.86 -10.04 -29.23
CA VAL A 13 -5.99 -10.54 -30.04
C VAL A 13 -7.28 -9.81 -29.75
N ALA A 14 -8.11 -9.64 -30.77
CA ALA A 14 -9.47 -9.12 -30.64
C ALA A 14 -10.46 -10.27 -30.84
N LEU A 15 -11.33 -10.47 -29.87
CA LEU A 15 -12.38 -11.48 -29.91
C LEU A 15 -13.73 -10.79 -30.12
N ASP A 16 -14.41 -11.15 -31.20
CA ASP A 16 -15.69 -10.55 -31.60
C ASP A 16 -16.88 -11.33 -31.02
N LEU A 17 -17.70 -10.63 -30.23
CA LEU A 17 -18.91 -11.19 -29.60
C LEU A 17 -19.93 -11.68 -30.63
N ALA A 18 -19.98 -11.06 -31.81
CA ALA A 18 -20.93 -11.44 -32.86
C ALA A 18 -20.61 -12.81 -33.47
N GLN A 19 -19.38 -13.29 -33.31
CA GLN A 19 -18.87 -14.48 -33.99
C GLN A 19 -18.75 -15.70 -33.08
N LEU A 20 -18.87 -15.53 -31.76
CA LEU A 20 -18.54 -16.58 -30.79
C LEU A 20 -19.57 -16.65 -29.65
N PRO A 21 -20.04 -17.86 -29.26
CA PRO A 21 -20.81 -18.00 -28.03
C PRO A 21 -19.92 -17.73 -26.79
N PRO A 22 -20.51 -17.29 -25.65
CA PRO A 22 -19.76 -16.88 -24.46
C PRO A 22 -18.69 -17.88 -23.97
N HIS A 23 -18.97 -19.19 -23.99
CA HIS A 23 -18.02 -20.21 -23.56
C HIS A 23 -16.81 -20.37 -24.48
N ALA A 24 -16.97 -20.11 -25.78
CA ALA A 24 -15.85 -20.16 -26.73
C ALA A 24 -14.90 -18.97 -26.54
N LEU A 25 -15.44 -17.79 -26.19
CA LEU A 25 -14.66 -16.59 -25.88
C LEU A 25 -13.70 -16.82 -24.71
N THR A 26 -14.20 -17.39 -23.61
CA THR A 26 -13.35 -17.69 -22.45
C THR A 26 -12.26 -18.70 -22.76
N GLY A 27 -12.56 -19.72 -23.58
CA GLY A 27 -11.56 -20.71 -23.99
C GLY A 27 -10.44 -20.08 -24.84
N LEU A 28 -10.78 -19.21 -25.78
CA LEU A 28 -9.78 -18.47 -26.57
C LEU A 28 -8.99 -17.48 -25.72
N ALA A 29 -9.64 -16.83 -24.76
CA ALA A 29 -8.97 -15.93 -23.83
C ALA A 29 -7.94 -16.65 -22.97
N GLN A 30 -8.26 -17.85 -22.47
CA GLN A 30 -7.31 -18.70 -21.76
C GLN A 30 -6.12 -19.09 -22.64
N VAL A 31 -6.38 -19.48 -23.90
CA VAL A 31 -5.29 -19.79 -24.85
C VAL A 31 -4.39 -18.57 -25.06
N ALA A 32 -4.94 -17.36 -25.18
CA ALA A 32 -4.16 -16.13 -25.33
C ALA A 32 -3.32 -15.82 -24.07
N ASP A 33 -3.91 -16.00 -22.90
CA ASP A 33 -3.27 -15.78 -21.60
C ASP A 33 -2.09 -16.76 -21.39
N GLU A 34 -2.35 -18.06 -21.53
CA GLU A 34 -1.35 -19.12 -21.41
C GLU A 34 -0.23 -18.98 -22.44
N ALA A 35 -0.57 -18.56 -23.67
CA ALA A 35 0.40 -18.47 -24.77
C ALA A 35 1.41 -17.33 -24.60
N GLY A 36 1.16 -16.32 -23.75
CA GLY A 36 2.12 -15.21 -23.59
C GLY A 36 1.69 -13.87 -24.18
N LEU A 37 0.46 -13.70 -24.67
CA LEU A 37 0.05 -12.44 -25.32
C LEU A 37 -0.13 -11.30 -24.30
N ASP A 38 0.05 -10.07 -24.79
CA ASP A 38 0.10 -8.87 -23.93
C ASP A 38 -1.26 -8.21 -23.73
N LEU A 39 -2.21 -8.43 -24.64
CA LEU A 39 -3.50 -7.75 -24.66
C LEU A 39 -4.58 -8.62 -25.30
N LEU A 40 -5.77 -8.62 -24.69
CA LEU A 40 -6.99 -9.16 -25.26
C LEU A 40 -8.05 -8.07 -25.29
N ALA A 41 -8.59 -7.84 -26.48
CA ALA A 41 -9.68 -6.92 -26.72
C ALA A 41 -10.99 -7.69 -26.92
N VAL A 42 -12.04 -7.31 -26.20
CA VAL A 42 -13.41 -7.75 -26.49
C VAL A 42 -14.07 -6.68 -27.35
N THR A 43 -14.58 -7.07 -28.51
CA THR A 43 -15.25 -6.17 -29.46
C THR A 43 -16.66 -6.63 -29.76
N ASP A 44 -17.56 -5.69 -30.02
CA ASP A 44 -18.88 -5.95 -30.57
C ASP A 44 -18.99 -5.29 -31.93
N SER A 45 -18.79 -6.08 -33.00
CA SER A 45 -18.91 -5.57 -34.37
C SER A 45 -20.36 -5.26 -34.78
N THR A 46 -21.38 -5.63 -33.98
CA THR A 46 -22.79 -5.33 -34.32
C THR A 46 -23.15 -3.85 -34.21
N HIS A 47 -22.27 -3.01 -33.62
CA HIS A 47 -22.42 -1.56 -33.61
C HIS A 47 -21.98 -0.87 -34.93
N SER A 48 -21.65 -1.64 -35.98
CA SER A 48 -21.46 -1.09 -37.32
C SER A 48 -22.81 -0.65 -37.93
N ILE A 49 -23.18 0.61 -37.68
CA ILE A 49 -23.93 1.65 -38.45
C ILE A 49 -25.12 1.25 -39.36
N GLU A 50 -25.21 0.04 -39.93
CA GLU A 50 -26.23 -0.32 -40.94
C GLU A 50 -27.24 -1.40 -40.50
N GLN A 51 -27.06 -2.05 -39.34
CA GLN A 51 -28.01 -3.07 -38.87
C GLN A 51 -28.40 -2.86 -37.41
N VAL A 52 -29.43 -2.02 -37.19
CA VAL A 52 -30.24 -2.08 -35.96
C VAL A 52 -31.06 -3.37 -35.99
N SER A 53 -30.42 -4.50 -35.73
CA SER A 53 -31.10 -5.75 -35.39
C SER A 53 -30.96 -5.96 -33.89
N GLU A 54 -32.02 -6.44 -33.23
CA GLU A 54 -32.12 -6.54 -31.76
C GLU A 54 -30.84 -7.09 -31.12
N PRO A 55 -30.35 -6.49 -30.00
CA PRO A 55 -29.13 -6.92 -29.35
C PRO A 55 -29.26 -8.38 -28.92
N SER A 56 -28.54 -9.27 -29.61
CA SER A 56 -28.54 -10.71 -29.35
C SER A 56 -27.23 -11.13 -28.70
N GLY A 57 -26.98 -10.63 -27.49
CA GLY A 57 -25.80 -11.02 -26.71
C GLY A 57 -25.53 -10.12 -25.49
N PRO A 58 -24.66 -10.58 -24.57
CA PRO A 58 -24.12 -9.73 -23.50
C PRO A 58 -23.27 -8.60 -24.09
N ASP A 59 -23.25 -7.44 -23.44
CA ASP A 59 -22.44 -6.31 -23.88
C ASP A 59 -20.92 -6.56 -23.67
N PRO A 60 -20.03 -5.80 -24.35
CA PRO A 60 -18.58 -5.92 -24.22
C PRO A 60 -18.05 -5.81 -22.79
N TRP A 61 -18.63 -4.93 -21.97
CA TRP A 61 -18.15 -4.74 -20.59
C TRP A 61 -18.45 -5.96 -19.72
N THR A 62 -19.69 -6.46 -19.79
CA THR A 62 -20.11 -7.68 -19.07
C THR A 62 -19.27 -8.88 -19.50
N THR A 63 -18.99 -9.01 -20.80
CA THR A 63 -18.18 -10.12 -21.31
C THR A 63 -16.71 -9.99 -20.90
N LEU A 64 -16.15 -8.78 -20.90
CA LEU A 64 -14.79 -8.53 -20.42
C LEU A 64 -14.64 -8.96 -18.95
N ALA A 65 -15.61 -8.62 -18.10
CA ALA A 65 -15.62 -9.02 -16.70
C ALA A 65 -15.70 -10.55 -16.50
N TRP A 66 -16.43 -11.26 -17.38
CA TRP A 66 -16.42 -12.72 -17.38
C TRP A 66 -15.03 -13.26 -17.78
N VAL A 67 -14.48 -12.78 -18.90
CA VAL A 67 -13.14 -13.20 -19.39
C VAL A 67 -12.05 -12.92 -18.36
N ALA A 68 -12.18 -11.82 -17.61
CA ALA A 68 -11.28 -11.47 -16.53
C ALA A 68 -11.17 -12.57 -15.45
N GLY A 69 -12.29 -13.20 -15.07
CA GLY A 69 -12.31 -14.30 -14.12
C GLY A 69 -11.74 -15.62 -14.65
N ALA A 70 -11.58 -15.75 -15.97
CA ALA A 70 -11.03 -16.94 -16.62
C ALA A 70 -9.53 -16.81 -16.96
N THR A 71 -8.93 -15.64 -16.75
CA THR A 71 -7.54 -15.30 -17.11
C THR A 71 -6.80 -14.72 -15.90
N SER A 72 -5.47 -14.80 -15.92
CA SER A 72 -4.62 -14.47 -14.79
C SER A 72 -3.55 -13.42 -15.10
N ARG A 73 -3.08 -13.30 -16.35
CA ARG A 73 -1.91 -12.46 -16.68
C ARG A 73 -2.17 -11.44 -17.79
N ILE A 74 -2.95 -11.79 -18.81
CA ILE A 74 -3.19 -10.95 -19.98
C ILE A 74 -3.96 -9.66 -19.62
N THR A 75 -3.54 -8.54 -20.21
CA THR A 75 -4.26 -7.26 -20.11
C THR A 75 -5.56 -7.34 -20.90
N LEU A 76 -6.61 -6.70 -20.39
CA LEU A 76 -7.97 -6.81 -20.89
C LEU A 76 -8.48 -5.42 -21.25
N THR A 77 -9.08 -5.28 -22.43
CA THR A 77 -9.73 -4.02 -22.85
C THR A 77 -11.04 -4.28 -23.57
N THR A 78 -11.96 -3.32 -23.51
CA THR A 78 -13.01 -3.19 -24.52
C THR A 78 -12.45 -2.51 -25.75
N HIS A 79 -12.89 -2.89 -26.95
CA HIS A 79 -12.74 -2.07 -28.15
C HIS A 79 -14.00 -1.23 -28.35
N ALA A 80 -13.82 0.07 -28.58
CA ALA A 80 -14.88 0.98 -29.00
C ALA A 80 -16.14 0.99 -28.09
N LEU A 81 -15.95 1.01 -26.76
CA LEU A 81 -17.07 1.17 -25.82
C LEU A 81 -17.61 2.61 -25.90
N ALA A 82 -18.87 2.77 -26.25
CA ALA A 82 -19.52 4.08 -26.22
C ALA A 82 -20.06 4.40 -24.80
N PRO A 83 -19.57 5.46 -24.13
CA PRO A 83 -20.02 5.78 -22.78
C PRO A 83 -21.38 6.50 -22.82
N THR A 84 -22.47 5.73 -22.91
CA THR A 84 -23.85 6.26 -22.94
C THR A 84 -24.45 6.49 -21.54
N GLY A 85 -23.82 5.93 -20.51
CA GLY A 85 -24.21 6.09 -19.10
C GLY A 85 -23.47 7.21 -18.36
N PRO A 86 -23.76 7.43 -17.07
CA PRO A 86 -23.04 8.40 -16.26
C PRO A 86 -21.54 8.06 -16.16
N ALA A 87 -20.67 9.01 -16.50
CA ALA A 87 -19.22 8.82 -16.47
C ALA A 87 -18.68 8.37 -15.09
N THR A 88 -19.32 8.77 -13.99
CA THR A 88 -18.96 8.34 -12.63
C THR A 88 -19.22 6.85 -12.38
N VAL A 89 -20.26 6.28 -13.00
CA VAL A 89 -20.57 4.85 -12.91
C VAL A 89 -19.53 4.04 -13.67
N LEU A 90 -19.18 4.47 -14.89
CA LEU A 90 -18.11 3.85 -15.67
C LEU A 90 -16.78 3.92 -14.92
N ALA A 91 -16.46 5.05 -14.28
CA ALA A 91 -15.24 5.21 -13.50
C ALA A 91 -15.15 4.20 -12.36
N ARG A 92 -16.23 4.06 -11.57
CA ARG A 92 -16.26 3.11 -10.46
C ARG A 92 -16.22 1.66 -10.95
N ALA A 93 -16.94 1.34 -12.03
CA ALA A 93 -16.93 0.01 -12.62
C ALA A 93 -15.53 -0.37 -13.11
N ALA A 94 -14.84 0.54 -13.80
CA ALA A 94 -13.47 0.33 -14.27
C ALA A 94 -12.49 0.17 -13.11
N ALA A 95 -12.55 1.02 -12.08
CA ALA A 95 -11.67 0.91 -10.92
C ALA A 95 -11.86 -0.42 -10.18
N ASN A 96 -13.10 -0.83 -9.97
CA ASN A 96 -13.40 -2.11 -9.32
C ASN A 96 -12.93 -3.31 -10.16
N LEU A 97 -13.16 -3.29 -11.47
CA LEU A 97 -12.70 -4.36 -12.36
C LEU A 97 -11.17 -4.42 -12.40
N ASP A 98 -10.50 -3.27 -12.38
CA ASP A 98 -9.04 -3.19 -12.31
C ASP A 98 -8.50 -3.77 -10.99
N LEU A 99 -9.15 -3.47 -9.86
CA LEU A 99 -8.78 -4.01 -8.55
C LEU A 99 -8.92 -5.53 -8.49
N VAL A 100 -10.04 -6.10 -8.94
CA VAL A 100 -10.25 -7.56 -8.89
C VAL A 100 -9.42 -8.31 -9.92
N THR A 101 -8.87 -7.61 -10.91
CA THR A 101 -7.97 -8.19 -11.90
C THR A 101 -6.49 -7.94 -11.60
N ASP A 102 -6.17 -7.27 -10.49
CA ASP A 102 -4.81 -6.89 -10.09
C ASP A 102 -4.10 -6.04 -11.16
N GLY A 103 -4.77 -5.01 -11.65
CA GLY A 103 -4.16 -4.02 -12.55
C GLY A 103 -4.11 -4.41 -14.02
N ARG A 104 -4.99 -5.31 -14.48
CA ARG A 104 -4.99 -5.81 -15.87
C ARG A 104 -5.94 -5.05 -16.80
N LEU A 105 -6.61 -3.99 -16.37
CA LEU A 105 -7.63 -3.34 -17.18
C LEU A 105 -7.10 -2.16 -18.02
N GLU A 106 -7.47 -2.12 -19.29
CA GLU A 106 -7.41 -0.94 -20.16
C GLU A 106 -8.83 -0.59 -20.64
N LEU A 107 -9.07 0.68 -20.97
CA LEU A 107 -10.40 1.16 -21.35
C LEU A 107 -10.38 1.74 -22.77
N GLY A 108 -10.92 1.00 -23.75
CA GLY A 108 -11.12 1.50 -25.11
C GLY A 108 -12.49 2.14 -25.29
N LEU A 109 -12.51 3.44 -25.58
CA LEU A 109 -13.70 4.27 -25.75
C LEU A 109 -13.85 4.76 -27.19
N THR A 110 -15.10 5.04 -27.57
CA THR A 110 -15.45 5.68 -28.86
C THR A 110 -16.64 6.63 -28.69
N VAL A 111 -17.00 7.33 -29.76
CA VAL A 111 -18.29 8.01 -29.91
C VAL A 111 -19.24 7.16 -30.75
N VAL A 112 -20.54 7.23 -30.47
CA VAL A 112 -21.56 6.65 -31.35
C VAL A 112 -21.79 7.62 -32.52
N PRO A 113 -21.63 7.22 -33.79
CA PRO A 113 -21.98 8.07 -34.92
C PRO A 113 -23.47 8.43 -34.88
N ALA A 114 -23.83 9.68 -35.16
CA ALA A 114 -25.22 10.05 -35.39
C ALA A 114 -25.78 9.28 -36.60
N ALA A 115 -27.05 8.85 -36.54
CA ALA A 115 -27.71 8.20 -37.67
C ALA A 115 -27.64 9.08 -38.92
N ALA A 116 -27.39 8.46 -40.08
CA ALA A 116 -27.17 9.17 -41.35
C ALA A 116 -28.35 10.03 -41.83
N ASP A 117 -29.54 9.84 -41.25
CA ASP A 117 -30.77 10.58 -41.54
C ASP A 117 -31.04 11.77 -40.60
N GLY A 118 -30.15 12.03 -39.63
CA GLY A 118 -30.29 13.11 -38.66
C GLY A 118 -31.39 12.89 -37.62
N THR A 119 -31.97 11.70 -37.52
CA THR A 119 -32.96 11.39 -36.48
C THR A 119 -32.25 10.87 -35.23
N ALA A 120 -32.33 11.64 -34.14
CA ALA A 120 -31.90 11.15 -32.83
C ALA A 120 -32.88 10.05 -32.39
N SER A 121 -32.36 8.87 -32.06
CA SER A 121 -33.18 7.80 -31.47
C SER A 121 -33.76 8.28 -30.14
N PRO A 122 -35.09 8.30 -29.94
CA PRO A 122 -35.70 8.92 -28.75
C PRO A 122 -35.45 8.17 -27.43
N ALA A 123 -34.80 7.00 -27.48
CA ALA A 123 -34.76 6.05 -26.36
C ALA A 123 -33.52 6.17 -25.45
N VAL A 124 -32.47 6.88 -25.86
CA VAL A 124 -31.22 6.99 -25.09
C VAL A 124 -30.72 8.44 -25.15
N GLY A 125 -30.52 9.06 -24.00
CA GLY A 125 -30.06 10.45 -23.89
C GLY A 125 -28.73 10.68 -24.63
N VAL A 126 -28.59 11.89 -25.18
CA VAL A 126 -27.38 12.52 -25.76
C VAL A 126 -26.28 11.53 -26.19
N HIS A 127 -26.22 11.21 -27.48
CA HIS A 127 -25.04 10.56 -28.06
C HIS A 127 -23.80 11.41 -27.75
N PRO A 128 -22.76 10.85 -27.13
CA PRO A 128 -21.58 11.63 -26.77
C PRO A 128 -20.88 12.08 -28.05
N ASP A 129 -20.81 13.38 -28.27
CA ASP A 129 -19.87 13.96 -29.23
C ASP A 129 -18.44 13.95 -28.65
N ALA A 130 -17.47 14.37 -29.46
CA ALA A 130 -16.07 14.44 -29.03
C ALA A 130 -15.88 15.32 -27.75
N GLY A 131 -16.71 16.34 -27.55
CA GLY A 131 -16.68 17.18 -26.35
C GLY A 131 -17.14 16.43 -25.10
N ALA A 132 -18.27 15.72 -25.20
CA ALA A 132 -18.79 14.86 -24.13
C ALA A 132 -17.80 13.75 -23.75
N LEU A 133 -17.12 13.16 -24.73
CA LEU A 133 -16.09 12.14 -24.48
C LEU A 133 -14.88 12.72 -23.72
N ALA A 134 -14.42 13.93 -24.08
CA ALA A 134 -13.35 14.60 -23.34
C ALA A 134 -13.76 14.88 -21.87
N GLU A 135 -15.01 15.28 -21.65
CA GLU A 135 -15.57 15.48 -20.31
C GLU A 135 -15.66 14.16 -19.52
N THR A 136 -16.07 13.07 -20.17
CA THR A 136 -16.07 11.70 -19.60
C THR A 136 -14.67 11.30 -19.12
N ILE A 137 -13.64 11.48 -19.95
CA ILE A 137 -12.24 11.17 -19.59
C ILE A 137 -11.79 11.98 -18.37
N SER A 138 -12.13 13.27 -18.34
CA SER A 138 -11.80 14.12 -17.20
C SER A 138 -12.47 13.63 -15.90
N ILE A 139 -13.72 13.20 -15.96
CA ILE A 139 -14.46 12.67 -14.81
C ILE A 139 -13.86 11.34 -14.36
N LEU A 140 -13.58 10.42 -15.28
CA LEU A 140 -12.91 9.14 -15.02
C LEU A 140 -11.61 9.35 -14.23
N ARG A 141 -10.73 10.22 -14.75
CA ARG A 141 -9.45 10.54 -14.10
C ARG A 141 -9.62 11.20 -12.73
N SER A 142 -10.60 12.10 -12.61
CA SER A 142 -10.88 12.78 -11.33
C SER A 142 -11.37 11.79 -10.28
N MET A 143 -12.21 10.83 -10.65
CA MET A 143 -12.68 9.76 -9.76
C MET A 143 -11.53 8.86 -9.30
N TRP A 144 -10.63 8.45 -10.21
CA TRP A 144 -9.54 7.53 -9.90
C TRP A 144 -8.38 8.14 -9.12
N THR A 145 -8.25 9.48 -9.14
CA THR A 145 -7.18 10.21 -8.43
C THR A 145 -7.70 11.03 -7.26
N ALA A 146 -9.01 11.03 -7.04
CA ALA A 146 -9.63 11.74 -5.93
C ALA A 146 -9.21 11.10 -4.61
N ASP A 147 -8.83 11.98 -3.72
CA ASP A 147 -8.18 11.67 -2.46
C ASP A 147 -9.22 11.60 -1.34
N GLY A 148 -10.24 10.76 -1.55
CA GLY A 148 -11.42 10.63 -0.68
C GLY A 148 -12.41 11.81 -0.75
N GLU A 149 -12.03 12.92 -1.38
CA GLU A 149 -12.90 14.08 -1.57
C GLU A 149 -13.99 13.82 -2.63
N PRO A 150 -15.24 14.25 -2.40
CA PRO A 150 -16.30 14.14 -3.40
C PRO A 150 -15.94 14.88 -4.69
N VAL A 151 -15.94 14.16 -5.81
CA VAL A 151 -15.69 14.73 -7.13
C VAL A 151 -16.88 15.61 -7.53
N ARG A 152 -16.61 16.85 -7.91
CA ARG A 152 -17.61 17.80 -8.37
C ARG A 152 -17.25 18.32 -9.75
N GLY A 153 -18.25 18.45 -10.61
CA GLY A 153 -18.09 18.95 -11.97
C GLY A 153 -19.44 19.27 -12.58
N ALA A 154 -19.49 20.32 -13.39
CA ALA A 154 -20.67 20.64 -14.18
C ALA A 154 -20.20 21.07 -15.56
N GLY A 155 -20.26 20.17 -16.53
CA GLY A 155 -20.05 20.47 -17.93
C GLY A 155 -21.35 20.35 -18.73
N PRO A 156 -21.27 20.62 -20.04
CA PRO A 156 -22.42 20.54 -20.94
C PRO A 156 -23.00 19.13 -21.05
N ALA A 157 -22.15 18.09 -20.95
CA ALA A 157 -22.55 16.69 -21.12
C ALA A 157 -22.81 15.98 -19.77
N HIS A 158 -22.07 16.31 -18.72
CA HIS A 158 -22.22 15.67 -17.41
C HIS A 158 -22.42 16.67 -16.26
N ARG A 159 -23.28 16.30 -15.32
CA ARG A 159 -23.37 16.96 -14.01
C ARG A 159 -22.99 15.98 -12.91
N VAL A 160 -21.97 16.35 -12.16
CA VAL A 160 -21.44 15.61 -11.02
C VAL A 160 -21.55 16.53 -9.78
N PRO A 161 -22.66 16.48 -9.03
CA PRO A 161 -22.88 17.40 -7.91
C PRO A 161 -21.98 17.12 -6.68
N GLY A 162 -21.36 15.95 -6.63
CA GLY A 162 -20.57 15.45 -5.49
C GLY A 162 -20.60 13.93 -5.48
N ALA A 163 -19.89 13.30 -6.42
CA ALA A 163 -19.78 11.85 -6.48
C ALA A 163 -18.70 11.36 -5.53
N ASP A 164 -19.03 10.35 -4.72
CA ASP A 164 -18.04 9.59 -3.99
C ASP A 164 -17.12 8.86 -4.99
N PRO A 165 -15.80 9.13 -4.99
CA PRO A 165 -14.87 8.54 -5.94
C PRO A 165 -14.80 7.01 -5.86
N GLY A 166 -15.15 6.41 -4.71
CA GLY A 166 -14.92 4.99 -4.48
C GLY A 166 -13.42 4.66 -4.39
N PRO A 167 -13.04 3.38 -4.48
CA PRO A 167 -11.63 3.01 -4.40
C PRO A 167 -10.88 3.42 -5.67
N ALA A 168 -9.62 3.83 -5.51
CA ALA A 168 -8.72 4.04 -6.65
C ALA A 168 -8.39 2.71 -7.36
N PRO A 169 -8.19 2.71 -8.68
CA PRO A 169 -7.79 1.51 -9.42
C PRO A 169 -6.43 0.97 -8.95
N ALA A 170 -6.17 -0.32 -9.21
CA ALA A 170 -4.90 -0.98 -8.90
C ALA A 170 -3.74 -0.39 -9.71
N HIS A 171 -3.99 0.21 -10.87
CA HIS A 171 -2.99 0.97 -11.62
C HIS A 171 -3.63 2.17 -12.36
N ASP A 172 -2.80 2.97 -13.03
CA ASP A 172 -3.26 4.03 -13.90
C ASP A 172 -3.92 3.46 -15.17
N VAL A 173 -5.20 3.06 -15.08
CA VAL A 173 -5.98 2.46 -16.19
C VAL A 173 -5.82 3.30 -17.46
N PRO A 174 -5.16 2.80 -18.52
CA PRO A 174 -5.00 3.50 -19.79
C PRO A 174 -6.34 3.68 -20.49
N ILE A 175 -6.57 4.88 -21.07
CA ILE A 175 -7.75 5.16 -21.89
C ILE A 175 -7.33 5.26 -23.35
N TRP A 176 -7.87 4.36 -24.18
CA TRP A 176 -7.70 4.35 -25.64
C TRP A 176 -8.90 4.99 -26.32
N LEU A 177 -8.66 5.82 -27.34
CA LEU A 177 -9.73 6.34 -28.19
C LEU A 177 -9.67 5.74 -29.59
N SER A 178 -10.79 5.15 -30.00
CA SER A 178 -10.97 4.58 -31.33
C SER A 178 -11.56 5.60 -32.30
N GLY A 179 -10.94 5.78 -33.46
CA GLY A 179 -11.47 6.63 -34.54
C GLY A 179 -10.41 7.45 -35.29
N THR A 180 -10.74 7.91 -36.50
CA THR A 180 -9.77 8.55 -37.43
C THR A 180 -10.18 9.95 -37.90
N ASP A 181 -11.33 10.45 -37.48
CA ASP A 181 -11.75 11.82 -37.76
C ASP A 181 -10.96 12.84 -36.93
N ASP A 182 -10.88 14.07 -37.42
CA ASP A 182 -10.05 15.12 -36.80
C ASP A 182 -10.55 15.52 -35.41
N THR A 183 -11.85 15.37 -35.12
CA THR A 183 -12.39 15.69 -33.79
C THR A 183 -11.97 14.68 -32.73
N LEU A 184 -12.02 13.38 -33.03
CA LEU A 184 -11.54 12.33 -32.13
C LEU A 184 -10.02 12.34 -32.00
N LEU A 185 -9.29 12.61 -33.08
CA LEU A 185 -7.83 12.76 -33.01
C LEU A 185 -7.43 13.96 -32.14
N ASP A 186 -8.21 15.04 -32.12
CA ASP A 186 -7.97 16.16 -31.20
C ASP A 186 -8.17 15.76 -29.73
N VAL A 187 -9.26 15.07 -29.43
CA VAL A 187 -9.54 14.58 -28.06
C VAL A 187 -8.47 13.58 -27.63
N ALA A 188 -8.07 12.66 -28.51
CA ALA A 188 -7.01 11.70 -28.25
C ALA A 188 -5.69 12.41 -27.96
N GLY A 189 -5.32 13.37 -28.81
CA GLY A 189 -4.14 14.22 -28.63
C GLY A 189 -4.11 14.94 -27.28
N ARG A 190 -5.28 15.44 -26.83
CA ARG A 190 -5.39 16.23 -25.60
C ARG A 190 -5.49 15.40 -24.33
N SER A 191 -6.18 14.26 -24.36
CA SER A 191 -6.72 13.64 -23.15
C SER A 191 -6.53 12.12 -23.03
N ALA A 192 -6.21 11.41 -24.12
CA ALA A 192 -6.07 9.95 -24.09
C ALA A 192 -4.63 9.50 -23.81
N ASP A 193 -4.47 8.26 -23.34
CA ASP A 193 -3.18 7.58 -23.21
C ASP A 193 -2.86 6.77 -24.46
N GLY A 194 -3.85 6.51 -25.30
CA GLY A 194 -3.66 5.82 -26.56
C GLY A 194 -4.70 6.14 -27.62
N TRP A 195 -4.32 5.92 -28.87
CA TRP A 195 -5.15 6.00 -30.05
C TRP A 195 -5.24 4.63 -30.70
N TRP A 196 -6.45 4.26 -31.10
CA TRP A 196 -6.78 2.96 -31.65
C TRP A 196 -7.33 3.14 -33.08
N MET A 197 -6.65 2.51 -34.04
CA MET A 197 -7.12 2.38 -35.42
C MET A 197 -7.58 0.94 -35.70
N ASP A 198 -8.81 0.79 -36.18
CA ASP A 198 -9.34 -0.49 -36.63
C ASP A 198 -9.24 -0.59 -38.16
N ALA A 199 -8.45 -1.55 -38.66
CA ALA A 199 -8.23 -1.79 -40.08
C ALA A 199 -8.80 -3.15 -40.53
N THR A 200 -9.67 -3.77 -39.74
CA THR A 200 -10.25 -5.09 -40.06
C THR A 200 -11.14 -5.05 -41.31
N ALA A 201 -11.97 -4.01 -41.45
CA ALA A 201 -12.89 -3.87 -42.59
C ALA A 201 -12.26 -3.26 -43.85
N SER A 202 -11.29 -2.35 -43.69
CA SER A 202 -10.69 -1.58 -44.79
C SER A 202 -9.33 -2.09 -45.25
N GLY A 203 -8.71 -3.00 -44.50
CA GLY A 203 -7.32 -3.39 -44.68
C GLY A 203 -6.35 -2.28 -44.25
N VAL A 204 -5.06 -2.63 -44.12
CA VAL A 204 -4.03 -1.66 -43.71
C VAL A 204 -3.48 -0.94 -44.95
N ASP A 205 -3.88 0.31 -45.13
CA ASP A 205 -3.19 1.24 -46.05
C ASP A 205 -2.08 2.00 -45.27
N PRO A 206 -0.79 1.75 -45.54
CA PRO A 206 0.32 2.42 -44.85
C PRO A 206 0.25 3.94 -44.91
N SER A 207 -0.27 4.51 -46.01
CA SER A 207 -0.38 5.96 -46.16
C SER A 207 -1.45 6.56 -45.22
N SER A 208 -2.53 5.82 -44.98
CA SER A 208 -3.61 6.22 -44.07
C SER A 208 -3.16 6.19 -42.59
N VAL A 209 -2.43 5.15 -42.19
CA VAL A 209 -1.84 5.00 -40.85
C VAL A 209 -0.88 6.15 -40.58
N SER A 210 0.04 6.39 -41.51
CA SER A 210 1.05 7.45 -41.42
C SER A 210 0.41 8.86 -41.35
N SER A 211 -0.68 9.08 -42.09
CA SER A 211 -1.41 10.35 -42.10
C SER A 211 -2.19 10.61 -40.80
N ALA A 212 -2.90 9.60 -40.28
CA ALA A 212 -3.65 9.71 -39.03
C ALA A 212 -2.73 10.02 -37.85
N GLN A 213 -1.56 9.38 -37.78
CA GLN A 213 -0.57 9.66 -36.75
C GLN A 213 0.02 11.05 -36.82
N PHE A 214 0.31 11.55 -38.02
CA PHE A 214 0.79 12.92 -38.16
C PHE A 214 -0.23 13.92 -37.59
N ARG A 215 -1.52 13.70 -37.85
CA ARG A 215 -2.61 14.53 -37.31
C ARG A 215 -2.72 14.39 -35.79
N LEU A 216 -2.58 13.18 -35.25
CA LEU A 216 -2.54 12.93 -33.80
C LEU A 216 -1.37 13.66 -33.12
N ASP A 217 -0.17 13.59 -33.70
CA ASP A 217 1.01 14.30 -33.19
C ASP A 217 0.81 15.82 -33.19
N VAL A 218 0.18 16.37 -34.24
CA VAL A 218 -0.16 17.80 -34.32
C VAL A 218 -1.17 18.17 -33.23
N ALA A 219 -2.19 17.35 -33.01
CA ALA A 219 -3.16 17.55 -31.93
C ALA A 219 -2.49 17.52 -30.55
N ALA A 220 -1.64 16.54 -30.27
CA ALA A 220 -0.89 16.43 -29.02
C ALA A 220 -0.01 17.66 -28.77
N ARG A 221 0.78 18.07 -29.77
CA ARG A 221 1.64 19.27 -29.67
C ARG A 221 0.81 20.55 -29.48
N ARG A 222 -0.34 20.68 -30.14
CA ARG A 222 -1.27 21.80 -29.93
C ARG A 222 -1.80 21.83 -28.50
N ALA A 223 -2.02 20.67 -27.89
CA ALA A 223 -2.38 20.52 -26.49
C ALA A 223 -1.20 20.66 -25.51
N ARG A 224 0.02 20.94 -26.01
CA ARG A 224 1.28 20.98 -25.24
C ARG A 224 1.63 19.65 -24.55
N ARG A 225 1.21 18.53 -25.13
CA ARG A 225 1.63 17.18 -24.73
C ARG A 225 2.73 16.66 -25.65
N ASP A 226 3.62 15.85 -25.10
CA ASP A 226 4.57 15.11 -25.92
C ASP A 226 3.82 14.00 -26.67
N PRO A 227 3.91 13.90 -28.01
CA PRO A 227 3.30 12.79 -28.75
C PRO A 227 3.75 11.41 -28.27
N ALA A 228 4.92 11.29 -27.63
CA ALA A 228 5.38 10.06 -27.00
C ALA A 228 4.61 9.67 -25.73
N GLU A 229 3.65 10.48 -25.24
CA GLU A 229 2.76 10.09 -24.15
C GLU A 229 1.55 9.29 -24.61
N ILE A 230 1.29 9.27 -25.91
CA ILE A 230 0.13 8.61 -26.50
C ILE A 230 0.62 7.28 -27.05
N ARG A 231 -0.10 6.18 -26.91
CA ARG A 231 0.23 4.90 -27.54
C ARG A 231 -0.56 4.72 -28.83
N ARG A 232 -0.07 3.88 -29.74
CA ARG A 232 -0.68 3.63 -31.05
C ARG A 232 -0.99 2.14 -31.21
N LEU A 233 -2.28 1.83 -31.24
CA LEU A 233 -2.82 0.48 -31.41
C LEU A 233 -3.45 0.33 -32.79
N LEU A 234 -3.10 -0.75 -33.49
CA LEU A 234 -3.68 -1.12 -34.77
C LEU A 234 -4.33 -2.52 -34.70
N THR A 235 -5.62 -2.62 -35.04
CA THR A 235 -6.30 -3.93 -35.21
C THR A 235 -6.27 -4.36 -36.68
N VAL A 236 -5.91 -5.63 -36.93
CA VAL A 236 -5.83 -6.22 -38.27
C VAL A 236 -6.60 -7.54 -38.35
N ALA A 237 -7.11 -7.88 -39.55
CA ALA A 237 -7.93 -9.08 -39.76
C ALA A 237 -7.14 -10.40 -39.86
N THR A 238 -5.86 -10.34 -40.19
CA THR A 238 -4.99 -11.53 -40.33
C THR A 238 -3.60 -11.23 -39.78
N ILE A 239 -2.86 -12.29 -39.41
CA ILE A 239 -1.48 -12.15 -38.94
C ILE A 239 -0.60 -11.55 -40.06
N PRO A 240 -0.06 -10.33 -39.89
CA PRO A 240 0.78 -9.72 -40.91
C PRO A 240 2.16 -10.39 -40.96
N ALA A 241 2.90 -10.17 -42.05
CA ALA A 241 4.28 -10.64 -42.12
C ALA A 241 5.15 -9.85 -41.12
N VAL A 242 6.11 -10.53 -40.49
CA VAL A 242 7.03 -9.93 -39.50
C VAL A 242 7.70 -8.64 -40.03
N PRO A 243 8.21 -8.57 -41.28
CA PRO A 243 8.79 -7.33 -41.81
C PRO A 243 7.83 -6.15 -41.85
N ASP A 244 6.53 -6.39 -42.10
CA ASP A 244 5.52 -5.32 -42.13
C ASP A 244 5.26 -4.79 -40.72
N LEU A 245 5.15 -5.68 -39.72
CA LEU A 245 5.02 -5.31 -38.31
C LEU A 245 6.21 -4.47 -37.85
N VAL A 246 7.44 -4.90 -38.16
CA VAL A 246 8.66 -4.15 -37.83
C VAL A 246 8.66 -2.77 -38.48
N ARG A 247 8.25 -2.67 -39.76
CA ARG A 247 8.12 -1.38 -40.45
C ARG A 247 7.11 -0.47 -39.76
N TRP A 248 5.91 -0.98 -39.44
CA TRP A 248 4.88 -0.18 -38.78
C TRP A 248 5.33 0.34 -37.42
N VAL A 249 6.12 -0.43 -36.67
CA VAL A 249 6.67 0.04 -35.39
C VAL A 249 7.75 1.10 -35.60
N VAL A 250 8.72 0.82 -36.45
CA VAL A 250 9.97 1.60 -36.54
C VAL A 250 9.83 2.84 -37.43
N GLU A 251 8.90 2.84 -38.39
CA GLU A 251 8.67 3.95 -39.32
C GLU A 251 7.39 4.68 -39.00
N ASP A 252 6.32 3.92 -38.77
CA ASP A 252 4.98 4.42 -38.48
C ASP A 252 4.65 4.37 -36.98
N GLY A 253 5.59 4.24 -36.04
CA GLY A 253 5.31 4.42 -34.60
C GLY A 253 4.20 3.57 -33.95
N VAL A 254 3.70 2.51 -34.61
CA VAL A 254 2.71 1.58 -34.03
C VAL A 254 3.40 0.80 -32.92
N ASP A 255 2.83 0.76 -31.73
CA ASP A 255 3.43 0.02 -30.61
C ASP A 255 2.60 -1.19 -30.16
N THR A 256 1.31 -1.21 -30.51
CA THR A 256 0.43 -2.33 -30.18
C THR A 256 -0.25 -2.83 -31.45
N VAL A 257 -0.16 -4.14 -31.72
CA VAL A 257 -0.89 -4.77 -32.83
C VAL A 257 -1.81 -5.86 -32.29
N VAL A 258 -3.09 -5.77 -32.66
CA VAL A 258 -4.12 -6.70 -32.24
C VAL A 258 -4.64 -7.44 -33.47
N VAL A 259 -4.63 -8.77 -33.44
CA VAL A 259 -5.16 -9.59 -34.54
C VAL A 259 -6.58 -10.05 -34.20
N ALA A 260 -7.55 -9.71 -35.04
CA ALA A 260 -8.89 -10.25 -34.94
C ALA A 260 -8.88 -11.69 -35.45
N THR A 261 -9.09 -12.66 -34.56
CA THR A 261 -9.10 -14.09 -34.92
C THR A 261 -9.98 -14.88 -33.97
N THR A 262 -10.59 -15.93 -34.49
CA THR A 262 -11.35 -16.93 -33.73
C THR A 262 -10.62 -18.28 -33.68
N GLU A 263 -9.41 -18.36 -34.27
CA GLU A 263 -8.66 -19.60 -34.45
C GLU A 263 -7.55 -19.76 -33.40
N PRO A 264 -7.59 -20.80 -32.53
CA PRO A 264 -6.55 -21.03 -31.52
C PRO A 264 -5.14 -21.21 -32.10
N ALA A 265 -5.03 -21.69 -33.34
CA ALA A 265 -3.74 -21.85 -34.02
C ALA A 265 -3.06 -20.51 -34.31
N ASP A 266 -3.85 -19.50 -34.69
CA ASP A 266 -3.36 -18.14 -34.94
C ASP A 266 -2.87 -17.49 -33.65
N ILE A 267 -3.63 -17.65 -32.55
CA ILE A 267 -3.24 -17.15 -31.23
C ILE A 267 -1.87 -17.69 -30.82
N ARG A 268 -1.68 -19.01 -30.94
CA ARG A 268 -0.40 -19.65 -30.59
C ARG A 268 0.73 -19.16 -31.48
N ARG A 269 0.51 -19.12 -32.80
CA ARG A 269 1.51 -18.64 -33.77
C ARG A 269 1.90 -17.18 -33.49
N LEU A 270 0.93 -16.33 -33.20
CA LEU A 270 1.17 -14.92 -32.86
C LEU A 270 2.08 -14.81 -31.62
N ALA A 271 1.82 -15.61 -30.59
CA ALA A 271 2.55 -15.56 -29.33
C ALA A 271 3.94 -16.21 -29.40
N SER A 272 4.07 -17.39 -30.01
CA SER A 272 5.30 -18.19 -29.99
C SER A 272 6.28 -17.88 -31.12
N GLU A 273 5.80 -17.38 -32.25
CA GLU A 273 6.65 -17.11 -33.44
C GLU A 273 6.73 -15.62 -33.75
N VAL A 274 5.58 -14.94 -33.87
CA VAL A 274 5.54 -13.58 -34.42
C VAL A 274 5.99 -12.55 -33.38
N ALA A 275 5.44 -12.58 -32.16
CA ALA A 275 5.73 -11.58 -31.14
C ALA A 275 7.23 -11.54 -30.75
N PRO A 276 7.92 -12.67 -30.49
CA PRO A 276 9.36 -12.65 -30.20
C PRO A 276 10.18 -12.12 -31.38
N ALA A 277 9.89 -12.59 -32.61
CA ALA A 277 10.60 -12.16 -33.81
C ALA A 277 10.47 -10.65 -34.08
N VAL A 278 9.26 -10.09 -33.90
CA VAL A 278 9.04 -8.65 -34.05
C VAL A 278 9.80 -7.87 -32.97
N ARG A 279 9.74 -8.30 -31.70
CA ARG A 279 10.44 -7.62 -30.59
C ARG A 279 11.95 -7.58 -30.82
N ASP A 280 12.56 -8.69 -31.23
CA ASP A 280 14.00 -8.78 -31.49
C ASP A 280 14.42 -7.87 -32.64
N LEU A 281 13.68 -7.90 -33.75
CA LEU A 281 13.98 -7.07 -34.93
C LEU A 281 13.75 -5.58 -34.68
N VAL A 282 12.70 -5.22 -33.93
CA VAL A 282 12.46 -3.83 -33.50
C VAL A 282 13.57 -3.36 -32.56
N ALA A 283 13.98 -4.18 -31.59
CA ALA A 283 15.07 -3.83 -30.68
C ALA A 283 16.36 -3.54 -31.46
N ALA A 284 16.74 -4.42 -32.38
CA ALA A 284 17.91 -4.23 -33.25
C ALA A 284 17.79 -2.95 -34.10
N ALA A 285 16.62 -2.69 -34.68
CA ALA A 285 16.38 -1.49 -35.48
C ALA A 285 16.44 -0.19 -34.65
N ARG A 286 15.89 -0.20 -33.43
CA ARG A 286 15.95 0.93 -32.49
C ARG A 286 17.39 1.22 -32.06
N THR A 287 18.17 0.19 -31.75
CA THR A 287 19.61 0.34 -31.44
C THR A 287 20.37 0.97 -32.61
N ALA A 288 20.15 0.47 -33.84
CA ALA A 288 20.80 1.02 -35.03
C ALA A 288 20.42 2.49 -35.31
N ARG A 289 19.21 2.91 -34.93
CA ARG A 289 18.68 4.27 -35.12
C ARG A 289 18.95 5.20 -33.94
N GLY A 290 19.42 4.69 -32.80
CA GLY A 290 19.59 5.46 -31.57
C GLY A 290 18.26 5.88 -30.92
N THR A 291 17.17 5.18 -31.21
CA THR A 291 15.85 5.46 -30.61
C THR A 291 15.86 5.07 -29.14
N ARG A 292 15.58 6.02 -28.24
CA ARG A 292 15.42 5.73 -26.81
C ARG A 292 14.14 4.93 -26.60
N SER A 293 14.23 3.74 -26.02
CA SER A 293 13.08 2.90 -25.68
C SER A 293 12.71 3.02 -24.20
N GLY A 294 11.42 3.02 -23.90
CA GLY A 294 10.91 3.02 -22.52
C GLY A 294 9.48 3.58 -22.42
N PRO A 295 8.79 3.36 -21.30
CA PRO A 295 7.52 4.02 -21.03
C PRO A 295 7.71 5.54 -20.87
N SER A 296 6.84 6.33 -21.47
CA SER A 296 6.78 7.77 -21.23
C SER A 296 5.89 8.05 -20.02
N ARG A 297 6.39 8.82 -19.05
CA ARG A 297 5.57 9.24 -17.91
C ARG A 297 4.58 10.31 -18.36
N PRO A 298 3.28 10.17 -18.03
CA PRO A 298 2.27 11.14 -18.44
C PRO A 298 2.56 12.56 -17.95
N ALA A 299 2.21 13.58 -18.74
CA ALA A 299 2.45 14.99 -18.38
C ALA A 299 1.85 15.38 -17.02
N ARG A 300 0.69 14.81 -16.65
CA ARG A 300 0.05 15.06 -15.35
C ARG A 300 0.93 14.65 -14.17
N VAL A 301 1.61 13.50 -14.28
CA VAL A 301 2.48 12.93 -13.24
C VAL A 301 3.75 13.75 -13.19
N ARG A 302 4.35 14.02 -14.36
CA ARG A 302 5.53 14.88 -14.50
C ARG A 302 5.31 16.29 -13.94
N ALA A 303 4.12 16.85 -14.12
CA ALA A 303 3.76 18.18 -13.61
C ALA A 303 3.56 18.20 -12.08
N ALA A 304 3.34 17.05 -11.45
CA ALA A 304 3.16 16.91 -10.01
C ALA A 304 4.46 16.50 -9.28
N ARG A 305 5.54 16.21 -10.02
CA ARG A 305 6.89 15.96 -9.50
C ARG A 305 7.36 17.11 -8.59
N ARG A 306 8.15 16.77 -7.58
CA ARG A 306 8.72 17.71 -6.61
C ARG A 306 10.17 18.01 -6.93
N ASP A 307 10.60 19.22 -6.63
CA ASP A 307 12.01 19.62 -6.78
C ASP A 307 12.90 18.81 -5.83
N GLY A 308 14.14 18.56 -6.26
CA GLY A 308 15.14 17.84 -5.46
C GLY A 308 15.12 16.31 -5.58
N ILE A 309 14.31 15.75 -6.48
CA ILE A 309 14.31 14.31 -6.81
C ILE A 309 14.61 14.14 -8.30
N ASP A 310 15.62 13.36 -8.63
CA ASP A 310 15.92 13.00 -10.02
C ASP A 310 15.10 11.78 -10.48
N TYR A 311 13.81 11.99 -10.76
CA TYR A 311 12.88 10.92 -11.14
C TYR A 311 13.31 10.09 -12.36
N ASP A 312 14.12 10.66 -13.24
CA ASP A 312 14.53 10.00 -14.48
C ASP A 312 15.81 9.15 -14.29
N ASP A 313 16.50 9.30 -13.14
CA ASP A 313 17.67 8.51 -12.72
C ASP A 313 17.31 7.44 -11.68
N VAL A 314 16.01 7.19 -11.42
CA VAL A 314 15.59 6.09 -10.56
C VAL A 314 16.14 4.76 -11.12
N PRO A 315 16.77 3.91 -10.29
CA PRO A 315 17.38 2.69 -10.77
C PRO A 315 16.39 1.76 -11.48
N ALA A 316 16.81 1.24 -12.64
CA ALA A 316 15.96 0.43 -13.49
C ALA A 316 15.44 -0.83 -12.75
N GLY A 317 14.15 -1.13 -12.92
CA GLY A 317 13.49 -2.27 -12.28
C GLY A 317 12.89 -1.96 -10.90
N LEU A 318 13.19 -0.81 -10.31
CA LEU A 318 12.47 -0.33 -9.13
C LEU A 318 11.10 0.23 -9.53
N GLU A 319 10.07 -0.30 -8.91
CA GLU A 319 8.72 0.23 -9.07
C GLU A 319 8.58 1.56 -8.30
N THR A 320 7.97 2.54 -8.96
CA THR A 320 7.76 3.90 -8.44
C THR A 320 6.29 4.25 -8.40
N VAL A 321 5.89 4.97 -7.35
CA VAL A 321 4.61 5.69 -7.30
C VAL A 321 4.92 7.18 -7.10
N GLU A 322 4.59 7.97 -8.11
CA GLU A 322 4.80 9.41 -8.18
C GLU A 322 3.51 10.18 -7.85
N PRO A 323 3.60 11.44 -7.40
CA PRO A 323 2.45 12.31 -7.33
C PRO A 323 1.70 12.36 -8.66
N GLY A 324 0.38 12.19 -8.63
CA GLY A 324 -0.48 12.16 -9.82
C GLY A 324 -0.77 10.77 -10.38
N ASP A 325 -0.08 9.72 -9.92
CA ASP A 325 -0.47 8.33 -10.13
C ASP A 325 -1.75 8.02 -9.30
N ALA A 326 -2.66 7.19 -9.83
CA ALA A 326 -3.89 6.79 -9.14
C ALA A 326 -3.64 6.15 -7.76
N ARG A 327 -2.58 5.34 -7.65
CA ARG A 327 -2.19 4.67 -6.40
C ARG A 327 -1.61 5.60 -5.35
N TYR A 328 -1.20 6.82 -5.70
CA TYR A 328 -0.47 7.71 -4.80
C TYR A 328 -1.28 8.05 -3.54
N ALA A 329 -2.59 8.26 -3.67
CA ALA A 329 -3.46 8.59 -2.53
C ALA A 329 -3.42 7.51 -1.43
N GLY A 330 -3.47 6.23 -1.80
CA GLY A 330 -3.39 5.10 -0.87
C GLY A 330 -1.99 4.79 -0.34
N MET A 331 -0.97 5.54 -0.79
CA MET A 331 0.44 5.29 -0.44
C MET A 331 1.16 6.49 0.16
N ARG A 332 0.52 7.65 0.29
CA ARG A 332 1.15 8.85 0.83
C ARG A 332 1.06 8.96 2.36
N SER A 333 0.03 8.36 2.97
CA SER A 333 -0.27 8.48 4.40
C SER A 333 0.16 7.23 5.20
N THR A 334 0.05 7.36 6.52
CA THR A 334 0.27 6.30 7.52
C THR A 334 -1.02 6.08 8.31
N TYR A 335 -1.01 5.17 9.28
CA TYR A 335 -2.18 4.81 10.08
C TYR A 335 -2.84 6.02 10.77
N LEU A 336 -2.04 6.97 11.28
CA LEU A 336 -2.57 8.15 12.00
C LEU A 336 -2.07 9.49 11.45
N ARG A 337 -1.03 9.50 10.61
CA ARG A 337 -0.43 10.73 10.07
C ARG A 337 -0.54 10.82 8.55
N GLY A 338 -0.93 12.00 8.07
CA GLY A 338 -0.89 12.32 6.65
C GLY A 338 0.52 12.55 6.11
N GLY A 339 0.71 12.37 4.81
CA GLY A 339 1.98 12.62 4.15
C GLY A 339 1.81 13.03 2.69
N ARG A 340 2.85 13.65 2.13
CA ARG A 340 2.90 14.08 0.72
C ARG A 340 4.29 13.81 0.12
N PRO A 341 4.81 12.56 0.19
CA PRO A 341 6.13 12.24 -0.33
C PRO A 341 6.24 12.60 -1.81
N GLY A 342 7.40 13.10 -2.22
CA GLY A 342 7.70 13.36 -3.63
C GLY A 342 7.82 12.07 -4.45
N LEU A 343 8.17 10.94 -3.83
CA LEU A 343 8.30 9.64 -4.49
C LEU A 343 8.15 8.48 -3.49
N VAL A 344 7.44 7.43 -3.88
CA VAL A 344 7.40 6.16 -3.14
C VAL A 344 8.07 5.08 -4.00
N LEU A 345 9.07 4.39 -3.46
CA LEU A 345 9.77 3.27 -4.07
C LEU A 345 9.26 1.96 -3.49
N LEU A 346 8.95 0.99 -4.35
CA LEU A 346 8.37 -0.31 -3.98
C LEU A 346 9.35 -1.45 -4.32
N PRO A 347 10.45 -1.61 -3.58
CA PRO A 347 11.38 -2.73 -3.78
C PRO A 347 10.69 -4.07 -3.51
N ARG A 348 11.05 -5.10 -4.29
CA ARG A 348 10.49 -6.46 -4.24
C ARG A 348 11.42 -7.47 -3.57
N ASP A 349 12.69 -7.10 -3.38
CA ASP A 349 13.68 -7.95 -2.73
C ASP A 349 14.73 -7.09 -2.00
N THR A 350 15.60 -7.76 -1.22
CA THR A 350 16.65 -7.10 -0.43
C THR A 350 17.66 -6.32 -1.29
N ALA A 351 17.96 -6.77 -2.51
CA ALA A 351 18.90 -6.08 -3.39
C ALA A 351 18.30 -4.75 -3.90
N GLN A 352 17.01 -4.77 -4.23
CA GLN A 352 16.25 -3.57 -4.59
C GLN A 352 16.14 -2.60 -3.42
N VAL A 353 16.00 -3.08 -2.17
CA VAL A 353 16.05 -2.20 -0.98
C VAL A 353 17.41 -1.48 -0.88
N ALA A 354 18.52 -2.20 -1.07
CA ALA A 354 19.86 -1.61 -1.08
C ALA A 354 20.04 -0.59 -2.21
N GLN A 355 19.58 -0.92 -3.41
CA GLN A 355 19.64 -0.03 -4.57
C GLN A 355 18.80 1.24 -4.35
N ALA A 356 17.57 1.10 -3.85
CA ALA A 356 16.68 2.20 -3.52
C ALA A 356 17.27 3.11 -2.45
N LEU A 357 17.85 2.53 -1.39
CA LEU A 357 18.50 3.27 -0.32
C LEU A 357 19.68 4.09 -0.84
N ILE A 358 20.60 3.46 -1.56
CA ILE A 358 21.81 4.13 -2.07
C ILE A 358 21.46 5.28 -2.99
N TRP A 359 20.51 5.05 -3.90
CA TRP A 359 20.06 6.11 -4.80
C TRP A 359 19.31 7.22 -4.05
N ALA A 360 18.41 6.89 -3.12
CA ALA A 360 17.65 7.91 -2.39
C ALA A 360 18.55 8.81 -1.53
N ARG A 361 19.66 8.27 -1.01
CA ARG A 361 20.67 9.02 -0.24
C ARG A 361 21.37 10.11 -1.06
N THR A 362 21.46 9.99 -2.38
CA THR A 362 22.09 11.03 -3.22
C THR A 362 21.16 12.22 -3.47
N GLN A 363 19.88 12.10 -3.09
CA GLN A 363 18.87 13.12 -3.32
C GLN A 363 18.80 14.09 -2.12
N PRO A 364 18.71 15.41 -2.33
CA PRO A 364 18.66 16.42 -1.27
C PRO A 364 17.27 16.55 -0.59
N VAL A 365 16.60 15.43 -0.29
CA VAL A 365 15.25 15.39 0.28
C VAL A 365 15.14 14.41 1.45
N PRO A 366 14.10 14.49 2.31
CA PRO A 366 13.87 13.53 3.38
C PRO A 366 13.76 12.08 2.86
N LEU A 367 14.27 11.12 3.63
CA LEU A 367 14.15 9.69 3.36
C LEU A 367 13.42 9.01 4.52
N ALA A 368 12.33 8.32 4.23
CA ALA A 368 11.61 7.49 5.19
C ALA A 368 11.58 6.03 4.75
N ILE A 369 11.62 5.13 5.73
CA ILE A 369 11.46 3.68 5.50
C ILE A 369 10.10 3.28 6.05
N ARG A 370 9.33 2.53 5.27
CA ARG A 370 7.99 2.07 5.63
C ARG A 370 7.87 0.57 5.53
N SER A 371 7.34 -0.03 6.59
CA SER A 371 6.83 -1.41 6.59
C SER A 371 5.31 -1.34 6.74
N GLY A 372 4.82 -1.35 7.99
CA GLY A 372 3.42 -1.24 8.37
C GLY A 372 2.76 0.07 8.00
N GLY A 373 3.51 1.17 8.18
CA GLY A 373 2.91 2.50 8.29
C GLY A 373 2.12 2.71 9.59
N HIS A 374 2.30 1.87 10.62
CA HIS A 374 1.58 1.98 11.90
C HIS A 374 2.32 2.75 12.99
N GLY A 375 3.55 3.20 12.73
CA GLY A 375 4.31 3.98 13.70
C GLY A 375 3.58 5.28 14.03
N ILE A 376 3.14 5.45 15.27
CA ILE A 376 2.28 6.57 15.69
C ILE A 376 2.98 7.92 15.52
N SER A 377 4.31 7.95 15.60
CA SER A 377 5.11 9.14 15.30
C SER A 377 5.01 9.62 13.84
N GLY A 378 4.48 8.78 12.94
CA GLY A 378 4.27 9.08 11.52
C GLY A 378 5.56 9.23 10.70
N ARG A 379 6.69 8.77 11.23
CA ARG A 379 8.03 8.91 10.61
C ARG A 379 8.27 7.97 9.41
N SER A 380 7.32 7.09 9.10
CA SER A 380 7.33 6.26 7.89
C SER A 380 6.68 6.95 6.69
N THR A 381 6.42 8.26 6.77
CA THR A 381 6.10 9.14 5.65
C THR A 381 6.78 10.51 5.84
N ASN A 382 6.66 11.40 4.87
CA ASN A 382 7.22 12.75 4.88
C ASN A 382 6.46 13.69 3.91
N ASP A 383 6.89 14.95 3.82
CA ASP A 383 6.45 15.91 2.78
C ASP A 383 7.62 16.18 1.82
N GLY A 384 7.38 15.94 0.53
CA GLY A 384 8.32 16.22 -0.55
C GLY A 384 9.51 15.25 -0.68
N GLY A 385 9.68 14.30 0.23
CA GLY A 385 10.79 13.34 0.25
C GLY A 385 10.49 11.99 -0.40
N ILE A 386 11.37 11.03 -0.15
CA ILE A 386 11.31 9.67 -0.69
C ILE A 386 10.85 8.74 0.44
N VAL A 387 9.92 7.83 0.13
CA VAL A 387 9.55 6.70 0.99
C VAL A 387 10.01 5.41 0.33
N VAL A 388 10.84 4.62 1.00
CA VAL A 388 11.12 3.23 0.60
C VAL A 388 10.15 2.34 1.35
N ASP A 389 9.18 1.77 0.64
CA ASP A 389 8.10 0.97 1.21
C ASP A 389 8.33 -0.52 0.95
N LEU A 390 8.52 -1.26 2.04
CA LEU A 390 8.91 -2.67 2.05
C LEU A 390 7.73 -3.62 1.84
N ARG A 391 6.53 -3.13 1.50
CA ARG A 391 5.30 -3.93 1.47
C ARG A 391 5.34 -5.20 0.62
N HIS A 392 6.21 -5.28 -0.39
CA HIS A 392 6.37 -6.48 -1.22
C HIS A 392 7.31 -7.52 -0.62
N LEU A 393 7.97 -7.22 0.51
CA LEU A 393 8.76 -8.16 1.27
C LEU A 393 7.87 -8.76 2.37
N ASP A 394 6.76 -9.39 1.99
CA ASP A 394 5.73 -9.90 2.90
C ASP A 394 5.65 -11.43 2.97
N ASP A 395 6.63 -12.13 2.40
CA ASP A 395 6.77 -13.59 2.47
C ASP A 395 6.84 -14.11 3.92
N ILE A 396 6.17 -15.24 4.16
CA ILE A 396 6.18 -15.97 5.43
C ILE A 396 6.48 -17.44 5.14
N GLU A 397 7.62 -17.92 5.61
CA GLU A 397 8.15 -19.26 5.33
C GLU A 397 8.41 -20.02 6.65
N VAL A 398 7.97 -21.28 6.72
CA VAL A 398 8.38 -22.19 7.79
C VAL A 398 9.71 -22.83 7.40
N LEU A 399 10.78 -22.45 8.10
CA LEU A 399 12.14 -22.95 7.84
C LEU A 399 12.35 -24.34 8.44
N ASP A 400 11.86 -24.57 9.65
CA ASP A 400 11.97 -25.84 10.36
C ASP A 400 10.84 -26.01 11.36
N SER A 401 10.01 -27.03 11.15
CA SER A 401 8.86 -27.30 12.02
C SER A 401 9.23 -27.97 13.33
N ALA A 402 10.36 -28.68 13.40
CA ALA A 402 10.81 -29.33 14.64
C ALA A 402 11.28 -28.30 15.67
N THR A 403 11.94 -27.24 15.20
CA THR A 403 12.41 -26.13 16.04
C THR A 403 11.47 -24.92 16.02
N ARG A 404 10.34 -24.99 15.28
CA ARG A 404 9.37 -23.90 15.10
C ARG A 404 10.02 -22.61 14.59
N ARG A 405 10.96 -22.76 13.66
CA ARG A 405 11.68 -21.65 13.03
C ARG A 405 10.94 -21.18 11.80
N VAL A 406 10.68 -19.88 11.75
CA VAL A 406 10.00 -19.23 10.63
C VAL A 406 10.78 -18.02 10.17
N ARG A 407 10.71 -17.72 8.88
CA ARG A 407 11.25 -16.52 8.26
C ARG A 407 10.10 -15.63 7.82
N ILE A 408 10.15 -14.36 8.22
CA ILE A 408 9.08 -13.40 7.98
C ILE A 408 9.68 -12.15 7.35
N GLY A 409 9.19 -11.76 6.19
CA GLY A 409 9.57 -10.53 5.51
C GLY A 409 9.16 -9.27 6.30
N ALA A 410 9.97 -8.23 6.25
CA ALA A 410 9.74 -7.01 7.02
C ALA A 410 8.51 -6.22 6.57
N GLY A 411 8.05 -6.43 5.34
CA GLY A 411 6.82 -5.87 4.77
C GLY A 411 5.54 -6.54 5.26
N ALA A 412 5.64 -7.75 5.82
CA ALA A 412 4.49 -8.54 6.26
C ALA A 412 3.66 -7.81 7.33
N ARG A 413 2.42 -8.29 7.50
CA ARG A 413 1.42 -7.78 8.46
C ARG A 413 1.13 -8.85 9.49
N TRP A 414 0.97 -8.48 10.76
CA TRP A 414 0.79 -9.45 11.84
C TRP A 414 -0.46 -10.33 11.70
N GLY A 415 -1.53 -9.83 11.08
CA GLY A 415 -2.69 -10.66 10.76
C GLY A 415 -2.38 -11.75 9.73
N GLY A 416 -1.59 -11.43 8.69
CA GLY A 416 -1.11 -12.43 7.72
C GLY A 416 -0.12 -13.43 8.34
N VAL A 417 0.71 -12.98 9.28
CA VAL A 417 1.57 -13.88 10.07
C VAL A 417 0.74 -14.84 10.90
N ALA A 418 -0.28 -14.34 11.61
CA ALA A 418 -1.16 -15.19 12.41
C ALA A 418 -1.86 -16.24 11.52
N GLU A 419 -2.42 -15.84 10.38
CA GLU A 419 -3.06 -16.72 9.40
C GLU A 419 -2.10 -17.81 8.88
N ALA A 420 -0.85 -17.46 8.56
CA ALA A 420 0.14 -18.41 8.07
C ALA A 420 0.59 -19.43 9.13
N LEU A 421 0.54 -19.08 10.42
CA LEU A 421 0.96 -19.93 11.54
C LEU A 421 -0.18 -20.79 12.10
N GLU A 422 -1.44 -20.41 11.88
CA GLU A 422 -2.64 -21.10 12.39
C GLU A 422 -2.66 -22.61 12.07
N PRO A 423 -2.33 -23.08 10.84
CA PRO A 423 -2.37 -24.51 10.52
C PRO A 423 -1.42 -25.37 11.36
N TYR A 424 -0.41 -24.77 11.99
CA TYR A 424 0.56 -25.44 12.85
C TYR A 424 0.19 -25.35 14.35
N GLY A 425 -0.89 -24.63 14.68
CA GLY A 425 -1.24 -24.29 16.06
C GLY A 425 -0.20 -23.36 16.71
N TRP A 426 0.56 -22.62 15.90
CA TRP A 426 1.60 -21.72 16.37
C TRP A 426 1.12 -20.28 16.41
N ALA A 427 1.75 -19.48 17.26
CA ALA A 427 1.61 -18.04 17.23
C ALA A 427 2.92 -17.37 17.67
N LEU A 428 3.03 -16.08 17.34
CA LEU A 428 4.11 -15.22 17.80
C LEU A 428 3.51 -14.00 18.47
N THR A 429 4.04 -13.67 19.64
CA THR A 429 3.74 -12.42 20.33
C THR A 429 4.05 -11.23 19.42
N SER A 430 3.11 -10.31 19.26
CA SER A 430 3.21 -9.19 18.33
C SER A 430 2.66 -7.91 18.94
N GLY A 431 1.38 -7.62 18.68
CA GLY A 431 0.61 -6.52 19.25
C GLY A 431 -0.81 -6.98 19.54
N ASP A 432 -1.76 -6.10 19.30
CA ASP A 432 -3.21 -6.28 19.44
C ASP A 432 -3.98 -5.94 18.16
N TYR A 433 -3.29 -5.67 17.05
CA TYR A 433 -3.89 -5.30 15.77
C TYR A 433 -3.15 -5.92 14.59
N GLY A 434 -3.88 -6.55 13.66
CA GLY A 434 -3.29 -7.31 12.56
C GLY A 434 -2.69 -6.46 11.43
N GLY A 435 -3.13 -5.22 11.26
CA GLY A 435 -2.59 -4.29 10.25
C GLY A 435 -1.19 -3.75 10.57
N VAL A 436 -0.68 -3.98 11.77
CA VAL A 436 0.67 -3.53 12.14
C VAL A 436 1.71 -4.30 11.33
N GLY A 437 2.70 -3.58 10.79
CA GLY A 437 3.78 -4.19 10.02
C GLY A 437 4.84 -4.84 10.91
N VAL A 438 5.37 -5.98 10.46
CA VAL A 438 6.36 -6.78 11.18
C VAL A 438 7.63 -5.97 11.44
N GLY A 439 8.18 -5.31 10.41
CA GLY A 439 9.47 -4.62 10.51
C GLY A 439 9.56 -3.56 11.61
N GLY A 440 8.56 -2.69 11.72
CA GLY A 440 8.56 -1.63 12.74
C GLY A 440 8.40 -2.18 14.17
N LEU A 441 7.52 -3.17 14.34
CA LEU A 441 7.23 -3.74 15.66
C LEU A 441 8.38 -4.64 16.15
N ALA A 442 8.88 -5.51 15.27
CA ALA A 442 9.96 -6.45 15.56
C ALA A 442 11.34 -5.81 15.73
N THR A 443 11.46 -4.49 15.52
CA THR A 443 12.69 -3.73 15.83
C THR A 443 12.57 -2.82 17.05
N ALA A 444 11.35 -2.57 17.53
CA ALA A 444 11.10 -1.70 18.67
C ALA A 444 10.84 -2.48 19.98
N GLY A 445 10.42 -3.74 19.88
CA GLY A 445 10.15 -4.61 21.02
C GLY A 445 9.05 -5.61 20.69
N GLY A 446 7.83 -5.12 20.58
CA GLY A 446 6.66 -5.93 20.28
C GLY A 446 5.94 -6.42 21.54
N LEU A 447 5.10 -5.54 22.08
CA LEU A 447 4.28 -5.78 23.26
C LEU A 447 2.83 -6.09 22.84
N GLY A 448 2.46 -7.36 22.92
CA GLY A 448 1.13 -7.86 22.56
C GLY A 448 0.51 -8.77 23.60
N PHE A 449 -0.60 -9.41 23.25
CA PHE A 449 -1.41 -10.23 24.17
C PHE A 449 -0.71 -11.50 24.69
N LEU A 450 0.35 -11.96 24.01
CA LEU A 450 1.13 -13.12 24.44
C LEU A 450 2.39 -12.74 25.23
N ALA A 451 2.65 -11.44 25.42
CA ALA A 451 3.95 -10.98 25.90
C ALA A 451 4.26 -11.40 27.34
N ARG A 452 3.24 -11.47 28.21
CA ARG A 452 3.42 -11.93 29.59
C ARG A 452 3.83 -13.39 29.70
N GLN A 453 3.36 -14.24 28.79
CA GLN A 453 3.68 -15.66 28.82
C GLN A 453 5.00 -15.97 28.12
N HIS A 454 5.20 -15.39 26.93
CA HIS A 454 6.27 -15.81 26.03
C HIS A 454 7.41 -14.78 25.86
N GLY A 455 7.16 -13.50 26.18
CA GLY A 455 8.14 -12.42 26.07
C GLY A 455 7.77 -11.40 24.99
N LEU A 456 8.66 -10.45 24.70
CA LEU A 456 8.48 -9.51 23.58
C LEU A 456 8.78 -10.18 22.24
N THR A 457 8.28 -9.66 21.12
CA THR A 457 8.58 -10.19 19.78
C THR A 457 10.09 -10.32 19.54
N ILE A 458 10.87 -9.33 19.99
CA ILE A 458 12.34 -9.34 19.88
C ILE A 458 13.05 -10.46 20.66
N ASP A 459 12.39 -11.08 21.64
CA ASP A 459 12.96 -12.17 22.45
C ASP A 459 12.94 -13.51 21.70
N HIS A 460 12.04 -13.62 20.72
CA HIS A 460 11.92 -14.74 19.81
C HIS A 460 12.79 -14.60 18.57
N LEU A 461 13.41 -13.42 18.36
CA LEU A 461 14.26 -13.18 17.21
C LEU A 461 15.55 -14.00 17.32
N ARG A 462 15.94 -14.61 16.21
CA ARG A 462 17.12 -15.48 16.11
C ARG A 462 18.11 -15.02 15.05
N ALA A 463 17.64 -14.38 13.99
CA ALA A 463 18.48 -13.72 13.01
C ALA A 463 17.67 -12.65 12.23
N ALA A 464 18.37 -11.75 11.55
CA ALA A 464 17.76 -10.79 10.64
C ALA A 464 18.68 -10.49 9.46
N ASP A 465 18.10 -10.26 8.28
CA ASP A 465 18.82 -9.73 7.13
C ASP A 465 18.63 -8.21 7.09
N VAL A 466 19.73 -7.47 7.01
CA VAL A 466 19.77 -6.02 7.20
C VAL A 466 20.54 -5.37 6.06
N VAL A 467 19.93 -4.35 5.46
CA VAL A 467 20.60 -3.41 4.56
C VAL A 467 21.14 -2.25 5.39
N LEU A 468 22.46 -2.10 5.39
CA LEU A 468 23.17 -1.03 6.11
C LEU A 468 23.12 0.30 5.35
N ALA A 469 23.57 1.37 6.02
CA ALA A 469 23.52 2.73 5.46
C ALA A 469 24.25 2.85 4.10
N ASP A 470 25.36 2.13 3.95
CA ASP A 470 26.18 2.06 2.73
C ASP A 470 25.65 1.08 1.66
N GLY A 471 24.48 0.47 1.89
CA GLY A 471 23.87 -0.49 0.98
C GLY A 471 24.39 -1.92 1.13
N THR A 472 25.37 -2.16 2.02
CA THR A 472 25.85 -3.52 2.30
C THR A 472 24.73 -4.35 2.93
N ILE A 473 24.54 -5.57 2.44
CA ILE A 473 23.58 -6.54 2.97
C ILE A 473 24.32 -7.46 3.93
N VAL A 474 23.88 -7.51 5.18
CA VAL A 474 24.45 -8.38 6.22
C VAL A 474 23.37 -9.24 6.87
N ARG A 475 23.80 -10.39 7.39
CA ARG A 475 22.99 -11.19 8.31
C ARG A 475 23.46 -10.91 9.73
N ALA A 476 22.54 -10.54 10.61
CA ALA A 476 22.78 -10.28 12.02
C ALA A 476 22.17 -11.39 12.89
N ASP A 477 23.00 -12.07 13.66
CA ASP A 477 22.62 -13.07 14.66
C ASP A 477 23.64 -13.06 15.84
N GLU A 478 23.62 -14.07 16.71
CA GLU A 478 24.55 -14.13 17.86
C GLU A 478 26.02 -14.35 17.47
N GLN A 479 26.29 -14.86 16.27
CA GLN A 479 27.63 -15.22 15.78
C GLN A 479 28.13 -14.23 14.71
N HIS A 480 27.23 -13.59 13.99
CA HIS A 480 27.51 -12.64 12.91
C HIS A 480 26.91 -11.28 13.25
N HIS A 481 27.74 -10.25 13.38
CA HIS A 481 27.31 -8.90 13.77
C HIS A 481 26.46 -8.86 15.07
N PRO A 482 26.94 -9.45 16.20
CA PRO A 482 26.15 -9.57 17.43
C PRO A 482 25.79 -8.24 18.09
N ASP A 483 26.57 -7.19 17.83
CA ASP A 483 26.31 -5.83 18.28
C ASP A 483 25.16 -5.16 17.50
N LEU A 484 25.09 -5.38 16.19
CA LEU A 484 23.94 -5.01 15.35
C LEU A 484 22.70 -5.82 15.76
N PHE A 485 22.84 -7.14 15.94
CA PHE A 485 21.75 -8.03 16.36
C PHE A 485 21.17 -7.64 17.73
N TRP A 486 22.02 -7.21 18.66
CA TRP A 486 21.59 -6.61 19.93
C TRP A 486 20.81 -5.30 19.69
N GLY A 487 21.33 -4.43 18.83
CA GLY A 487 20.76 -3.10 18.56
C GLY A 487 19.39 -3.14 17.88
N ILE A 488 19.22 -3.96 16.85
CA ILE A 488 17.94 -4.09 16.14
C ILE A 488 16.82 -4.65 17.04
N ARG A 489 17.16 -5.32 18.14
CA ARG A 489 16.21 -5.80 19.16
C ARG A 489 15.86 -4.69 20.17
N GLY A 490 15.34 -3.56 19.68
CA GLY A 490 14.80 -2.48 20.53
C GLY A 490 15.09 -1.06 20.06
N ALA A 491 16.06 -0.83 19.17
CA ALA A 491 16.41 0.51 18.70
C ALA A 491 15.54 1.03 17.53
N GLY A 492 14.54 0.27 17.10
CA GLY A 492 13.76 0.56 15.90
C GLY A 492 14.64 0.61 14.65
N GLY A 493 14.30 1.48 13.70
CA GLY A 493 15.04 1.65 12.44
C GLY A 493 16.34 2.45 12.55
N ASN A 494 17.03 2.47 13.70
CA ASN A 494 18.24 3.28 13.88
C ASN A 494 19.48 2.72 13.16
N LEU A 495 19.53 1.43 12.84
CA LEU A 495 20.80 0.77 12.48
C LEU A 495 20.83 0.16 11.08
N GLY A 496 19.73 0.27 10.33
CA GLY A 496 19.58 -0.39 9.03
C GLY A 496 18.12 -0.58 8.65
N VAL A 497 17.92 -1.03 7.41
CA VAL A 497 16.63 -1.53 6.93
C VAL A 497 16.64 -3.04 7.07
N VAL A 498 15.92 -3.57 8.07
CA VAL A 498 15.69 -5.01 8.16
C VAL A 498 14.74 -5.42 7.05
N THR A 499 15.10 -6.44 6.25
CA THR A 499 14.28 -6.94 5.14
C THR A 499 13.60 -8.26 5.44
N ALA A 500 14.18 -9.07 6.34
CA ALA A 500 13.59 -10.30 6.83
C ALA A 500 14.06 -10.62 8.24
N PHE A 501 13.22 -11.34 8.99
CA PHE A 501 13.46 -11.79 10.35
C PHE A 501 13.30 -13.30 10.44
N GLU A 502 14.13 -13.96 11.25
CA GLU A 502 13.93 -15.34 11.65
C GLU A 502 13.53 -15.43 13.10
N PHE A 503 12.37 -16.04 13.37
CA PHE A 503 11.83 -16.21 14.71
C PHE A 503 11.75 -17.68 15.09
N GLU A 504 11.79 -17.94 16.38
CA GLU A 504 11.28 -19.16 16.99
C GLU A 504 9.89 -18.88 17.58
N VAL A 505 8.86 -19.56 17.09
CA VAL A 505 7.45 -19.31 17.47
C VAL A 505 6.92 -20.30 18.52
N ASP A 506 5.82 -19.94 19.16
CA ASP A 506 5.25 -20.69 20.29
C ASP A 506 4.07 -21.56 19.90
N GLN A 507 3.84 -22.63 20.66
CA GLN A 507 2.61 -23.42 20.56
C GLN A 507 1.52 -22.71 21.37
N VAL A 508 0.40 -22.36 20.72
CA VAL A 508 -0.68 -21.57 21.34
C VAL A 508 -2.03 -22.23 21.05
N GLY A 509 -2.45 -22.30 19.79
CA GLY A 509 -3.77 -22.82 19.42
C GLY A 509 -4.90 -21.83 19.73
N ASP A 510 -5.99 -22.33 20.30
CA ASP A 510 -7.16 -21.55 20.69
C ASP A 510 -6.92 -20.84 22.03
N VAL A 511 -7.47 -19.63 22.15
CA VAL A 511 -7.32 -18.77 23.33
C VAL A 511 -8.66 -18.22 23.78
N GLY A 512 -8.78 -17.97 25.08
CA GLY A 512 -9.89 -17.20 25.63
C GLY A 512 -9.68 -15.70 25.39
N PHE A 513 -10.53 -15.09 24.56
CA PHE A 513 -10.54 -13.64 24.34
C PHE A 513 -11.75 -13.00 25.04
N ALA A 514 -11.47 -11.96 25.83
CA ALA A 514 -12.48 -11.26 26.61
C ALA A 514 -12.48 -9.76 26.34
N GLN A 515 -13.68 -9.19 26.28
CA GLN A 515 -13.93 -7.76 26.25
C GLN A 515 -14.93 -7.43 27.36
N LEU A 516 -14.49 -6.68 28.37
CA LEU A 516 -15.28 -6.29 29.53
C LEU A 516 -15.38 -4.77 29.58
N ALA A 517 -16.59 -4.23 29.70
CA ALA A 517 -16.80 -2.79 29.85
C ALA A 517 -17.40 -2.48 31.22
N PHE A 518 -16.87 -1.45 31.87
CA PHE A 518 -17.20 -1.06 33.24
C PHE A 518 -17.66 0.40 33.28
N ALA A 519 -18.68 0.65 34.10
CA ALA A 519 -18.98 2.01 34.55
C ALA A 519 -18.15 2.29 35.81
N VAL A 520 -17.26 3.28 35.72
CA VAL A 520 -16.29 3.60 36.78
C VAL A 520 -16.59 4.98 37.35
N ASP A 521 -16.94 5.01 38.64
CA ASP A 521 -17.17 6.25 39.39
C ASP A 521 -15.88 6.76 40.05
N ASP A 522 -15.13 5.87 40.70
CA ASP A 522 -13.79 6.10 41.28
C ASP A 522 -12.72 5.51 40.35
N LEU A 523 -12.09 6.35 39.54
CA LEU A 523 -11.12 5.88 38.56
C LEU A 523 -9.77 5.58 39.21
N ALA A 524 -9.32 6.39 40.17
CA ALA A 524 -8.06 6.13 40.87
C ALA A 524 -8.08 4.76 41.58
N GLY A 525 -9.14 4.48 42.36
CA GLY A 525 -9.31 3.18 43.01
C GLY A 525 -9.34 2.01 42.00
N TYR A 526 -10.07 2.18 40.89
CA TYR A 526 -10.13 1.18 39.83
C TYR A 526 -8.75 0.90 39.19
N LEU A 527 -7.95 1.95 38.91
CA LEU A 527 -6.62 1.80 38.31
C LEU A 527 -5.66 1.08 39.27
N GLN A 528 -5.71 1.41 40.56
CA GLN A 528 -4.90 0.76 41.58
C GLN A 528 -5.25 -0.74 41.70
N ASP A 529 -6.53 -1.07 41.81
CA ASP A 529 -6.99 -2.46 41.93
C ASP A 529 -6.70 -3.25 40.65
N PHE A 530 -6.88 -2.63 39.48
CA PHE A 530 -6.49 -3.22 38.20
C PHE A 530 -4.99 -3.56 38.18
N GLY A 531 -4.12 -2.62 38.61
CA GLY A 531 -2.68 -2.84 38.68
C GLY A 531 -2.31 -4.00 39.60
N ALA A 532 -2.86 -4.02 40.82
CA ALA A 532 -2.62 -5.10 41.78
C ALA A 532 -3.05 -6.48 41.24
N LEU A 533 -4.19 -6.53 40.52
CA LEU A 533 -4.64 -7.77 39.88
C LEU A 533 -3.71 -8.21 38.74
N VAL A 534 -3.20 -7.29 37.93
CA VAL A 534 -2.23 -7.61 36.87
C VAL A 534 -0.93 -8.19 37.44
N GLU A 535 -0.43 -7.62 38.53
CA GLU A 535 0.80 -8.11 39.17
C GLU A 535 0.60 -9.48 39.83
N ALA A 536 -0.58 -9.74 40.38
CA ALA A 536 -0.94 -11.04 40.97
C ALA A 536 -1.38 -12.10 39.93
N ALA A 537 -1.71 -11.68 38.71
CA ALA A 537 -2.25 -12.56 37.68
C ALA A 537 -1.21 -13.57 37.17
N PRO A 538 -1.61 -14.82 36.90
CA PRO A 538 -0.75 -15.79 36.22
C PRO A 538 -0.27 -15.28 34.85
N ARG A 539 0.84 -15.84 34.38
CA ARG A 539 1.53 -15.40 33.15
C ARG A 539 0.72 -15.66 31.87
N ASP A 540 -0.22 -16.60 31.94
CA ASP A 540 -1.13 -17.00 30.84
C ASP A 540 -2.25 -15.97 30.58
N LEU A 541 -2.41 -14.96 31.43
CA LEU A 541 -3.40 -13.89 31.30
C LEU A 541 -2.72 -12.54 31.02
N THR A 542 -3.17 -11.88 29.95
CA THR A 542 -2.75 -10.53 29.56
C THR A 542 -3.95 -9.61 29.35
N PRO A 543 -4.27 -8.73 30.33
CA PRO A 543 -5.32 -7.73 30.19
C PRO A 543 -4.75 -6.35 29.83
N PHE A 544 -5.36 -5.70 28.84
CA PHE A 544 -5.14 -4.29 28.50
C PHE A 544 -6.38 -3.49 28.87
N LEU A 545 -6.19 -2.30 29.41
CA LEU A 545 -7.24 -1.37 29.81
C LEU A 545 -7.23 -0.16 28.88
N ILE A 546 -8.39 0.22 28.37
CA ILE A 546 -8.62 1.47 27.65
C ILE A 546 -9.65 2.28 28.42
N VAL A 547 -9.36 3.55 28.65
CA VAL A 547 -10.23 4.53 29.27
C VAL A 547 -10.45 5.66 28.26
N GLY A 548 -11.71 5.86 27.89
CA GLY A 548 -12.11 6.95 26.98
C GLY A 548 -12.39 8.25 27.72
N ARG A 549 -12.66 9.31 26.97
CA ARG A 549 -13.12 10.59 27.54
C ARG A 549 -14.41 10.40 28.37
N PRO A 550 -14.53 10.99 29.57
CA PRO A 550 -15.76 10.94 30.35
C PRO A 550 -16.96 11.47 29.56
N ARG A 551 -18.10 10.76 29.60
CA ARG A 551 -19.36 11.16 28.97
C ARG A 551 -20.43 11.38 30.04
N GLY A 552 -20.97 12.59 30.11
CA GLY A 552 -21.95 12.94 31.15
C GLY A 552 -21.42 12.79 32.58
N GLY A 553 -20.11 13.00 32.78
CA GLY A 553 -19.44 12.86 34.08
C GLY A 553 -19.01 11.44 34.45
N ARG A 554 -19.44 10.41 33.71
CA ARG A 554 -19.08 9.01 33.96
C ARG A 554 -17.90 8.56 33.11
N VAL A 555 -17.02 7.76 33.69
CA VAL A 555 -15.87 7.14 33.01
C VAL A 555 -16.26 5.72 32.58
N MET A 556 -16.01 5.39 31.32
CA MET A 556 -16.12 4.02 30.82
C MET A 556 -14.72 3.43 30.66
N ALA A 557 -14.49 2.30 31.32
CA ALA A 557 -13.26 1.51 31.20
C ALA A 557 -13.54 0.24 30.40
N GLN A 558 -12.68 -0.10 29.45
CA GLN A 558 -12.76 -1.31 28.66
C GLN A 558 -11.51 -2.15 28.87
N VAL A 559 -11.68 -3.38 29.37
CA VAL A 559 -10.62 -4.37 29.46
C VAL A 559 -10.73 -5.30 28.27
N MET A 560 -9.64 -5.43 27.51
CA MET A 560 -9.44 -6.48 26.51
C MET A 560 -8.41 -7.46 27.07
N ALA A 561 -8.74 -8.74 27.15
CA ALA A 561 -7.86 -9.72 27.75
C ALA A 561 -7.74 -10.98 26.91
N VAL A 562 -6.54 -11.55 26.87
CA VAL A 562 -6.28 -12.89 26.35
C VAL A 562 -5.85 -13.78 27.49
N VAL A 563 -6.48 -14.94 27.59
CA VAL A 563 -6.04 -16.10 28.37
C VAL A 563 -5.54 -17.14 27.37
N ASN A 564 -4.26 -17.48 27.42
CA ASN A 564 -3.70 -18.53 26.56
C ASN A 564 -4.08 -19.93 27.07
N SER A 565 -5.36 -20.26 26.90
CA SER A 565 -6.00 -21.53 27.21
C SER A 565 -7.31 -21.58 26.44
N ASP A 566 -7.70 -22.77 26.00
CA ASP A 566 -9.01 -23.07 25.42
C ASP A 566 -9.99 -23.63 26.46
N ASP A 567 -9.53 -23.93 27.68
CA ASP A 567 -10.34 -24.45 28.77
C ASP A 567 -11.23 -23.36 29.40
N PRO A 568 -12.57 -23.47 29.29
CA PRO A 568 -13.50 -22.47 29.81
C PRO A 568 -13.39 -22.23 31.32
N GLU A 569 -13.08 -23.25 32.12
CA GLU A 569 -12.94 -23.09 33.58
C GLU A 569 -11.71 -22.24 33.90
N THR A 570 -10.56 -22.57 33.31
CA THR A 570 -9.35 -21.75 33.41
C THR A 570 -9.61 -20.32 32.96
N ILE A 571 -10.26 -20.12 31.80
CA ILE A 571 -10.56 -18.78 31.28
C ILE A 571 -11.41 -17.98 32.28
N LEU A 572 -12.48 -18.56 32.80
CA LEU A 572 -13.36 -17.90 33.76
C LEU A 572 -12.63 -17.59 35.08
N ASP A 573 -11.83 -18.51 35.60
CA ASP A 573 -11.05 -18.32 36.82
C ASP A 573 -10.05 -17.17 36.70
N ARG A 574 -9.41 -17.01 35.53
CA ARG A 574 -8.49 -15.91 35.24
C ARG A 574 -9.20 -14.56 35.12
N LEU A 575 -10.38 -14.53 34.51
CA LEU A 575 -11.11 -13.28 34.22
C LEU A 575 -11.99 -12.81 35.39
N GLN A 576 -12.43 -13.72 36.26
CA GLN A 576 -13.38 -13.42 37.34
C GLN A 576 -12.90 -12.32 38.30
N PRO A 577 -11.62 -12.24 38.71
CA PRO A 577 -11.14 -11.12 39.53
C PRO A 577 -11.32 -9.76 38.85
N PHE A 578 -11.00 -9.66 37.55
CA PHE A 578 -11.16 -8.44 36.76
C PHE A 578 -12.63 -8.06 36.58
N ALA A 579 -13.50 -9.06 36.37
CA ALA A 579 -14.94 -8.86 36.26
C ALA A 579 -15.61 -8.38 37.57
N ARG A 580 -14.89 -8.30 38.69
CA ARG A 580 -15.42 -7.80 39.97
C ARG A 580 -14.92 -6.40 40.32
N LEU A 581 -14.03 -5.80 39.52
CA LEU A 581 -13.43 -4.49 39.79
C LEU A 581 -14.47 -3.36 39.89
N ALA A 582 -15.50 -3.40 39.06
CA ALA A 582 -16.55 -2.37 39.00
C ALA A 582 -17.82 -2.96 38.38
N PRO A 583 -18.96 -2.24 38.39
CA PRO A 583 -20.17 -2.69 37.69
C PRO A 583 -19.93 -2.92 36.18
N LEU A 584 -20.09 -4.16 35.72
CA LEU A 584 -20.05 -4.49 34.30
C LEU A 584 -21.29 -3.96 33.60
N VAL A 585 -21.08 -3.25 32.50
CA VAL A 585 -22.15 -2.79 31.61
C VAL A 585 -22.20 -3.61 30.32
N GLN A 586 -21.11 -4.26 29.94
CA GLN A 586 -21.04 -5.17 28.80
C GLN A 586 -19.95 -6.21 29.00
N GLN A 587 -20.17 -7.43 28.50
CA GLN A 587 -19.16 -8.48 28.44
C GLN A 587 -19.29 -9.32 27.17
N SER A 588 -18.14 -9.74 26.64
CA SER A 588 -18.01 -10.80 25.65
C SER A 588 -16.81 -11.65 26.04
N VAL A 589 -16.99 -12.97 26.12
CA VAL A 589 -15.91 -13.93 26.38
C VAL A 589 -16.10 -15.08 25.40
N GLN A 590 -15.07 -15.37 24.62
CA GLN A 590 -15.12 -16.34 23.53
C GLN A 590 -13.81 -17.13 23.49
N VAL A 591 -13.91 -18.42 23.18
CA VAL A 591 -12.75 -19.23 22.79
C VAL A 591 -12.63 -19.13 21.27
N MET A 592 -11.45 -18.79 20.77
CA MET A 592 -11.21 -18.62 19.35
C MET A 592 -9.73 -18.91 19.01
N PRO A 593 -9.40 -19.27 17.77
CA PRO A 593 -8.00 -19.31 17.34
C PRO A 593 -7.36 -17.94 17.52
N TYR A 594 -6.05 -17.90 17.76
CA TYR A 594 -5.33 -16.63 17.94
C TYR A 594 -5.47 -15.68 16.74
N THR A 595 -5.70 -16.21 15.54
CA THR A 595 -6.04 -15.44 14.33
C THR A 595 -7.35 -14.68 14.42
N GLY A 596 -8.31 -15.15 15.22
CA GLY A 596 -9.53 -14.40 15.54
C GLY A 596 -9.26 -13.15 16.38
N VAL A 597 -8.18 -13.17 17.19
CA VAL A 597 -7.76 -12.02 18.00
C VAL A 597 -6.94 -11.04 17.16
N VAL A 598 -5.92 -11.54 16.44
CA VAL A 598 -5.05 -10.75 15.54
C VAL A 598 -5.40 -11.11 14.09
N HIS A 599 -6.55 -10.62 13.63
CA HIS A 599 -7.06 -10.95 12.29
C HIS A 599 -6.42 -10.09 11.20
N ARG A 600 -6.37 -10.63 9.98
CA ARG A 600 -5.94 -9.90 8.79
C ARG A 600 -6.85 -8.69 8.53
N THR A 601 -6.24 -7.55 8.24
CA THR A 601 -6.91 -6.30 7.88
C THR A 601 -6.35 -5.81 6.55
N ASP A 602 -7.22 -5.39 5.63
CA ASP A 602 -6.83 -4.84 4.32
C ASP A 602 -6.99 -3.30 4.29
N ASP A 603 -6.65 -2.64 5.41
CA ASP A 603 -6.84 -1.20 5.56
C ASP A 603 -5.94 -0.39 4.62
N VAL A 604 -6.54 0.58 3.95
CA VAL A 604 -5.81 1.65 3.25
C VAL A 604 -5.59 2.79 4.22
N HIS A 605 -4.34 3.22 4.36
CA HIS A 605 -3.99 4.37 5.17
C HIS A 605 -4.30 5.68 4.44
N ASP A 606 -5.29 6.41 4.92
CA ASP A 606 -5.75 7.68 4.38
C ASP A 606 -5.70 8.84 5.40
N ALA A 607 -5.02 8.61 6.54
CA ALA A 607 -5.03 9.54 7.65
C ALA A 607 -4.58 10.97 7.26
N GLN A 608 -5.19 11.95 7.90
CA GLN A 608 -4.91 13.39 7.72
C GLN A 608 -4.48 14.07 9.05
N GLY A 609 -4.26 13.28 10.10
CA GLY A 609 -4.01 13.77 11.45
C GLY A 609 -2.53 14.08 11.74
N GLU A 610 -2.32 14.71 12.89
CA GLU A 610 -1.03 14.90 13.54
C GLU A 610 -1.17 14.33 14.97
N PRO A 611 -1.02 13.01 15.16
CA PRO A 611 -1.29 12.38 16.45
C PRO A 611 -0.34 12.92 17.52
N VAL A 612 -0.90 13.27 18.68
CA VAL A 612 -0.12 13.65 19.86
C VAL A 612 -0.31 12.58 20.91
N THR A 613 0.72 11.75 21.07
CA THR A 613 0.72 10.59 21.96
C THR A 613 1.90 10.67 22.90
N ARG A 614 1.68 10.34 24.17
CA ARG A 614 2.74 10.16 25.16
C ARG A 614 2.74 8.73 25.65
N SER A 615 3.92 8.13 25.80
CA SER A 615 4.06 6.78 26.33
C SER A 615 5.01 6.77 27.50
N ALA A 616 4.66 6.03 28.55
CA ALA A 616 5.54 5.73 29.66
C ALA A 616 5.47 4.25 30.02
N VAL A 617 6.52 3.76 30.68
CA VAL A 617 6.54 2.47 31.35
C VAL A 617 6.60 2.68 32.86
N LEU A 618 5.95 1.78 33.59
CA LEU A 618 5.86 1.80 35.04
C LEU A 618 6.05 0.40 35.60
N GLU A 619 6.72 0.31 36.74
CA GLU A 619 6.82 -0.92 37.52
C GLU A 619 5.52 -1.21 38.28
N HIS A 620 4.86 -0.17 38.78
CA HIS A 620 3.66 -0.27 39.61
C HIS A 620 2.65 0.83 39.28
N LEU A 621 1.35 0.51 39.35
CA LEU A 621 0.29 1.52 39.37
C LEU A 621 0.06 1.98 40.82
N THR A 622 0.88 2.92 41.27
CA THR A 622 0.82 3.42 42.65
C THR A 622 -0.46 4.24 42.89
N PRO A 623 -0.89 4.41 44.17
CA PRO A 623 -2.03 5.28 44.49
C PRO A 623 -1.86 6.71 43.95
N GLN A 624 -0.65 7.28 44.07
CA GLN A 624 -0.36 8.63 43.57
C GLN A 624 -0.45 8.71 42.04
N PHE A 625 0.07 7.72 41.33
CA PHE A 625 -0.08 7.66 39.87
C PHE A 625 -1.56 7.58 39.47
N ALA A 626 -2.34 6.75 40.17
CA ALA A 626 -3.75 6.55 39.87
C ALA A 626 -4.57 7.84 40.07
N GLU A 627 -4.31 8.60 41.14
CA GLU A 627 -4.89 9.92 41.38
C GLU A 627 -4.54 10.93 40.28
N ASP A 628 -3.27 11.00 39.88
CA ASP A 628 -2.80 11.92 38.84
C ASP A 628 -3.36 11.53 37.46
N ALA A 629 -3.43 10.23 37.15
CA ALA A 629 -4.02 9.70 35.93
C ALA A 629 -5.53 9.98 35.85
N GLU A 630 -6.26 9.88 36.97
CA GLU A 630 -7.66 10.25 37.03
C GLU A 630 -7.85 11.74 36.73
N GLN A 631 -7.03 12.62 37.32
CA GLN A 631 -7.07 14.05 37.03
C GLN A 631 -6.83 14.32 35.55
N LEU A 632 -5.83 13.67 34.94
CA LEU A 632 -5.55 13.77 33.51
C LEU A 632 -6.75 13.35 32.65
N VAL A 633 -7.35 12.19 32.92
CA VAL A 633 -8.51 11.68 32.16
C VAL A 633 -9.72 12.60 32.31
N ARG A 634 -9.98 13.08 33.53
CA ARG A 634 -11.14 13.96 33.81
C ARG A 634 -10.97 15.38 33.31
N SER A 635 -9.74 15.86 33.11
CA SER A 635 -9.47 17.16 32.47
C SER A 635 -10.07 17.26 31.06
N GLY A 636 -10.24 16.12 30.38
CA GLY A 636 -10.67 16.04 28.99
C GLY A 636 -9.60 16.42 27.97
N GLU A 637 -8.34 16.59 28.41
CA GLU A 637 -7.18 16.82 27.53
C GLU A 637 -6.83 15.57 26.70
N VAL A 638 -7.06 14.39 27.29
CA VAL A 638 -6.89 13.09 26.64
C VAL A 638 -8.25 12.55 26.20
N TYR A 639 -8.32 12.03 24.97
CA TYR A 639 -9.52 11.36 24.46
C TYR A 639 -9.38 9.83 24.48
N PHE A 640 -8.16 9.34 24.63
CA PHE A 640 -7.81 7.93 24.75
C PHE A 640 -6.65 7.78 25.72
N PHE A 641 -6.85 6.95 26.74
CA PHE A 641 -5.86 6.59 27.74
C PHE A 641 -5.80 5.06 27.83
N GLN A 642 -4.62 4.46 27.71
CA GLN A 642 -4.47 3.02 27.68
C GLN A 642 -3.40 2.57 28.68
N ILE A 643 -3.65 1.44 29.34
CA ILE A 643 -2.66 0.70 30.11
C ILE A 643 -2.54 -0.69 29.49
N ARG A 644 -1.35 -1.03 29.00
CA ARG A 644 -1.00 -2.38 28.55
C ARG A 644 -0.21 -3.06 29.64
N SER A 645 -0.54 -4.31 29.93
CA SER A 645 0.22 -5.12 30.86
C SER A 645 1.43 -5.75 30.16
N ALA A 646 2.56 -5.70 30.85
CA ALA A 646 3.80 -6.37 30.53
C ALA A 646 4.17 -7.24 31.75
N GLY A 647 5.43 -7.25 32.16
CA GLY A 647 5.87 -8.09 33.28
C GLY A 647 6.13 -9.53 32.87
N ALA A 648 6.25 -10.41 33.87
CA ALA A 648 6.37 -11.86 33.68
C ALA A 648 7.52 -12.25 32.73
N ALA A 649 7.25 -12.89 31.59
CA ALA A 649 8.29 -13.32 30.64
C ALA A 649 9.16 -12.17 30.13
N VAL A 650 8.57 -10.98 29.99
CA VAL A 650 9.30 -9.78 29.61
C VAL A 650 10.40 -9.46 30.63
N ASN A 651 10.14 -9.73 31.92
CA ASN A 651 11.05 -9.43 33.03
C ASN A 651 12.09 -10.54 33.29
N ASP A 652 11.89 -11.74 32.75
CA ASP A 652 12.86 -12.83 32.85
C ASP A 652 14.13 -12.53 32.01
N VAL A 653 14.00 -11.70 30.98
CA VAL A 653 15.10 -11.31 30.09
C VAL A 653 15.95 -10.21 30.74
N PRO A 654 17.29 -10.36 30.82
CA PRO A 654 18.15 -9.32 31.39
C PRO A 654 18.03 -7.97 30.67
N VAL A 655 18.07 -6.88 31.44
CA VAL A 655 17.94 -5.49 30.95
C VAL A 655 18.93 -5.10 29.85
N ASP A 656 20.08 -5.77 29.75
CA ASP A 656 21.12 -5.49 28.77
C ASP A 656 21.26 -6.57 27.68
N ALA A 657 20.38 -7.57 27.67
CA ALA A 657 20.35 -8.64 26.66
C ALA A 657 19.93 -8.13 25.27
N THR A 658 19.14 -7.07 25.22
CA THR A 658 18.70 -6.40 23.98
C THR A 658 18.77 -4.86 24.14
N ALA A 659 18.49 -4.11 23.08
CA ALA A 659 18.42 -2.65 23.15
C ALA A 659 17.14 -2.13 23.83
N TYR A 660 16.13 -2.98 24.04
CA TYR A 660 14.99 -2.69 24.89
C TYR A 660 15.38 -2.86 26.36
N ALA A 661 15.54 -1.73 27.06
CA ALA A 661 16.07 -1.71 28.43
C ALA A 661 15.01 -1.81 29.54
N HIS A 662 13.74 -1.52 29.23
CA HIS A 662 12.66 -1.34 30.19
C HIS A 662 12.06 -2.66 30.72
N ARG A 663 12.92 -3.66 30.98
CA ARG A 663 12.56 -5.03 31.37
C ARG A 663 12.00 -5.18 32.78
N THR A 664 11.99 -4.13 33.61
CA THR A 664 11.40 -4.19 34.95
C THR A 664 9.94 -3.76 34.97
N ALA A 665 9.45 -3.12 33.91
CA ALA A 665 8.12 -2.55 33.87
C ALA A 665 7.03 -3.61 33.75
N ASN A 666 5.98 -3.47 34.57
CA ASN A 666 4.77 -4.28 34.48
C ASN A 666 3.68 -3.61 33.63
N PHE A 667 3.82 -2.31 33.34
CA PHE A 667 2.82 -1.53 32.64
C PHE A 667 3.45 -0.62 31.60
N GLN A 668 2.79 -0.50 30.45
CA GLN A 668 2.97 0.62 29.53
C GLN A 668 1.69 1.46 29.55
N VAL A 669 1.84 2.76 29.79
CA VAL A 669 0.74 3.73 29.76
C VAL A 669 0.87 4.59 28.51
N VAL A 670 -0.25 4.85 27.85
CA VAL A 670 -0.35 5.69 26.67
C VAL A 670 -1.46 6.72 26.85
N ALA A 671 -1.18 7.98 26.53
CA ALA A 671 -2.16 9.04 26.48
C ALA A 671 -2.18 9.71 25.09
N LEU A 672 -3.37 9.83 24.52
CA LEU A 672 -3.63 10.50 23.24
C LEU A 672 -4.42 11.79 23.51
N GLY A 673 -3.85 12.92 23.13
CA GLY A 673 -4.43 14.24 23.35
C GLY A 673 -4.58 15.04 22.06
N ALA A 674 -5.47 16.03 22.09
CA ALA A 674 -5.70 16.91 20.94
C ALA A 674 -4.75 18.13 20.89
N SER A 675 -3.99 18.39 21.95
CA SER A 675 -3.08 19.54 22.06
C SER A 675 -1.75 19.09 22.64
N ARG A 676 -0.68 19.26 21.84
CA ARG A 676 0.70 18.98 22.25
C ARG A 676 1.07 19.76 23.51
N GLU A 677 0.88 21.07 23.51
CA GLU A 677 1.23 21.93 24.64
C GLU A 677 0.56 21.52 25.96
N ARG A 678 -0.75 21.22 25.93
CA ARG A 678 -1.48 20.81 27.14
C ARG A 678 -1.04 19.43 27.61
N LEU A 679 -0.98 18.47 26.69
CA LEU A 679 -0.59 17.11 27.04
C LEU A 679 0.85 17.06 27.56
N ASP A 680 1.78 17.81 26.96
CA ASP A 680 3.16 17.92 27.44
C ASP A 680 3.21 18.42 28.88
N ARG A 681 2.50 19.51 29.19
CA ARG A 681 2.50 20.08 30.53
C ARG A 681 1.99 19.09 31.58
N SER A 682 0.87 18.43 31.29
CA SER A 682 0.24 17.47 32.22
C SER A 682 1.06 16.19 32.35
N TRP A 683 1.62 15.68 31.25
CA TRP A 683 2.44 14.48 31.23
C TRP A 683 3.80 14.70 31.91
N ASP A 684 4.45 15.83 31.66
CA ASP A 684 5.74 16.18 32.26
C ASP A 684 5.62 16.32 33.79
N ALA A 685 4.48 16.82 34.31
CA ALA A 685 4.22 16.90 35.74
C ALA A 685 4.16 15.52 36.43
N MET A 686 3.76 14.49 35.69
CA MET A 686 3.68 13.10 36.15
C MET A 686 4.99 12.32 35.94
N SER A 687 6.05 12.95 35.44
CA SER A 687 7.32 12.28 35.05
C SER A 687 7.98 11.47 36.16
N HIS A 688 7.76 11.83 37.43
CA HIS A 688 8.29 11.14 38.59
C HIS A 688 7.71 9.73 38.80
N HIS A 689 6.61 9.38 38.11
CA HIS A 689 6.02 8.03 38.12
C HIS A 689 6.65 7.08 37.10
N TYR A 690 7.41 7.60 36.14
CA TYR A 690 7.82 6.84 34.96
C TYR A 690 9.23 6.28 35.13
N SER A 691 9.46 5.06 34.66
CA SER A 691 10.80 4.46 34.60
C SER A 691 11.46 4.56 33.21
N GLY A 692 10.73 5.08 32.22
CA GLY A 692 11.17 5.25 30.83
C GLY A 692 10.00 5.22 29.86
N PHE A 693 10.26 5.23 28.55
CA PHE A 693 9.25 5.32 27.49
C PHE A 693 9.35 4.19 26.48
N TYR A 694 8.20 3.70 26.00
CA TYR A 694 8.15 2.78 24.87
C TYR A 694 7.99 3.56 23.55
N SER A 695 9.02 3.50 22.70
CA SER A 695 9.15 4.37 21.52
C SER A 695 8.03 4.25 20.49
N SER A 696 7.39 3.08 20.37
CA SER A 696 6.38 2.81 19.33
C SER A 696 5.09 3.61 19.50
N PHE A 697 4.85 4.14 20.71
CA PHE A 697 3.68 4.95 21.05
C PHE A 697 4.04 6.40 21.42
N GLU A 698 5.27 6.84 21.15
CA GLU A 698 5.75 8.17 21.50
C GLU A 698 5.88 9.09 20.26
N THR A 699 5.39 10.32 20.40
CA THR A 699 5.44 11.38 19.36
C THR A 699 6.22 12.61 19.82
N ASP A 700 6.74 12.61 21.05
CA ASP A 700 7.68 13.58 21.57
C ASP A 700 9.06 13.32 20.99
N LEU A 701 9.67 14.39 20.50
CA LEU A 701 10.97 14.38 19.83
C LEU A 701 11.97 15.31 20.48
N ARG A 702 11.59 15.93 21.60
CA ARG A 702 12.48 16.76 22.40
C ARG A 702 13.76 15.96 22.75
N PRO A 703 14.97 16.48 22.43
CA PRO A 703 16.22 15.73 22.64
C PRO A 703 16.43 15.23 24.07
N GLU A 704 15.93 15.98 25.05
CA GLU A 704 15.96 15.60 26.47
C GLU A 704 15.18 14.31 26.79
N ARG A 705 14.25 13.88 25.93
CA ARG A 705 13.47 12.63 26.08
C ARG A 705 14.20 11.39 25.58
N LEU A 706 15.34 11.54 24.91
CA LEU A 706 16.06 10.40 24.35
C LEU A 706 16.52 9.41 25.43
N ALA A 707 16.90 9.91 26.61
CA ALA A 707 17.32 9.09 27.74
C ALA A 707 16.14 8.30 28.37
N ASP A 708 14.92 8.83 28.26
CA ASP A 708 13.70 8.14 28.71
C ASP A 708 13.40 6.94 27.80
N VAL A 709 13.68 7.05 26.50
CA VAL A 709 13.55 5.94 25.54
C VAL A 709 14.70 4.94 25.67
N PHE A 710 15.93 5.44 25.71
CA PHE A 710 17.16 4.64 25.83
C PHE A 710 17.96 5.10 27.05
N PRO A 711 17.93 4.36 28.17
CA PRO A 711 18.71 4.69 29.36
C PRO A 711 20.22 4.79 29.06
N ASP A 712 20.96 5.57 29.85
CA ASP A 712 22.34 5.98 29.56
C ASP A 712 23.29 4.87 29.09
N ARG A 713 23.27 3.70 29.75
CA ARG A 713 24.10 2.55 29.37
C ARG A 713 23.73 2.03 27.97
N THR A 714 22.44 1.91 27.70
CA THR A 714 21.89 1.46 26.41
C THR A 714 22.17 2.48 25.34
N LEU A 715 21.95 3.78 25.61
CA LEU A 715 22.21 4.86 24.67
C LEU A 715 23.69 4.96 24.30
N THR A 716 24.59 4.82 25.27
CA THR A 716 26.04 4.80 25.03
C THR A 716 26.44 3.67 24.09
N ARG A 717 25.91 2.45 24.31
CA ARG A 717 26.17 1.31 23.44
C ARG A 717 25.55 1.51 22.05
N LEU A 718 24.31 2.00 21.98
CA LEU A 718 23.65 2.29 20.70
C LEU A 718 24.38 3.32 19.87
N ARG A 719 24.96 4.35 20.49
CA ARG A 719 25.83 5.33 19.81
C ARG A 719 27.05 4.68 19.20
N ALA A 720 27.75 3.82 19.95
CA ALA A 720 28.90 3.09 19.42
C ALA A 720 28.52 2.20 18.24
N VAL A 721 27.40 1.47 18.33
CA VAL A 721 26.88 0.63 17.22
C VAL A 721 26.49 1.50 16.02
N LYS A 722 25.81 2.63 16.25
CA LYS A 722 25.43 3.59 15.21
C LYS A 722 26.65 4.15 14.48
N THR A 723 27.72 4.51 15.19
CA THR A 723 28.97 4.98 14.56
C THR A 723 29.59 3.91 13.66
N THR A 724 29.47 2.62 14.00
CA THR A 724 29.98 1.52 13.17
C THR A 724 29.13 1.30 11.91
N TYR A 725 27.81 1.27 12.03
CA TYR A 725 26.91 0.80 10.96
C TYR A 725 26.20 1.92 10.17
N ASP A 726 26.12 3.13 10.73
CA ASP A 726 25.54 4.33 10.11
C ASP A 726 26.24 5.61 10.59
N PRO A 727 27.53 5.80 10.27
CA PRO A 727 28.32 6.97 10.69
C PRO A 727 27.77 8.30 10.14
N ASP A 728 27.08 8.26 9.00
CA ASP A 728 26.50 9.43 8.33
C ASP A 728 25.11 9.80 8.88
N ASN A 729 24.58 9.03 9.84
CA ASN A 729 23.24 9.19 10.40
C ASN A 729 22.14 9.24 9.32
N VAL A 730 22.23 8.34 8.34
CA VAL A 730 21.23 8.16 7.27
C VAL A 730 19.87 7.86 7.88
N PHE A 731 19.82 6.94 8.83
CA PHE A 731 18.59 6.54 9.50
C PHE A 731 18.31 7.44 10.71
N ARG A 732 17.88 8.67 10.44
CA ARG A 732 17.60 9.71 11.45
C ARG A 732 16.12 9.99 11.71
N TYR A 733 15.22 9.52 10.85
CA TYR A 733 13.77 9.70 11.00
C TYR A 733 13.17 8.68 11.98
N ASN A 734 13.66 8.70 13.22
CA ASN A 734 13.30 7.86 14.35
C ASN A 734 13.67 8.61 15.66
N HIS A 735 13.64 7.95 16.82
CA HIS A 735 14.33 8.49 18.01
C HIS A 735 15.83 8.32 17.78
N SER A 736 16.43 9.28 17.08
CA SER A 736 17.82 9.18 16.60
C SER A 736 18.77 9.11 17.77
N VAL A 737 19.61 8.07 17.78
CA VAL A 737 20.62 7.88 18.84
C VAL A 737 21.91 8.64 18.56
N ALA A 738 22.06 9.28 17.39
CA ALA A 738 23.26 10.02 17.02
C ALA A 738 23.51 11.23 17.94
N ASP A 739 24.78 11.60 18.12
CA ASP A 739 25.15 12.78 18.91
C ASP A 739 24.66 14.08 18.26
N ALA A 740 24.40 15.11 19.09
CA ALA A 740 23.85 16.39 18.64
C ALA A 740 24.69 17.07 17.53
N SER A 741 26.02 16.86 17.51
CA SER A 741 26.89 17.36 16.44
C SER A 741 26.69 16.66 15.09
N ALA A 742 26.29 15.39 15.08
CA ALA A 742 25.97 14.63 13.88
C ALA A 742 24.51 14.85 13.42
N GLN A 743 23.63 15.30 14.32
CA GLN A 743 22.26 15.72 13.98
C GLN A 743 22.22 17.06 13.21
N ALA A 744 23.29 17.87 13.28
CA ALA A 744 23.36 19.21 12.70
C ALA A 744 24.02 19.29 11.29
N SER A 745 24.41 18.16 10.68
CA SER A 745 25.03 18.17 9.34
C SER A 745 24.04 18.67 8.26
N PRO A 746 24.49 19.54 7.33
CA PRO A 746 23.61 20.38 6.51
C PRO A 746 23.00 19.59 5.35
N GLY A 747 21.68 19.46 5.31
CA GLY A 747 20.98 18.89 4.16
C GLY A 747 19.48 18.66 4.34
N GLY A 748 18.91 18.84 5.53
CA GLY A 748 17.47 18.75 5.76
C GLY A 748 16.92 20.08 6.26
N VAL A 749 15.91 20.62 5.56
CA VAL A 749 15.04 21.68 6.10
C VAL A 749 14.53 21.20 7.48
N PRO A 750 14.61 22.01 8.54
CA PRO A 750 14.08 21.62 9.85
C PRO A 750 12.60 21.29 9.69
N ALA A 751 12.16 20.21 10.32
CA ALA A 751 10.72 19.93 10.45
C ALA A 751 10.06 21.19 11.00
N ALA A 752 9.07 21.72 10.28
CA ALA A 752 8.29 22.85 10.77
C ALA A 752 7.66 22.46 12.12
N PRO A 753 7.63 23.39 13.09
CA PRO A 753 7.19 23.13 14.46
C PRO A 753 5.76 22.61 14.56
#